data_AF-A0A970X213-F1
#
_entry.id   AF-A0A970X213-F1
#
_cell.length_a   1.000
_cell.length_b   1.000
_cell.length_c   1.000
_cell.angle_alpha   90.00
_cell.angle_beta   90.00
_cell.angle_gamma   90.00
#
_symmetry.space_group_name_H-M   'P 1'
#
loop_
_entity.id
_entity.type
_entity.pdbx_description
1 polymer ?
#
loop_
_entity_poly.entity_id
_entity_poly.type
_entity_poly.pdbx_seq_one_letter_code
_entity_poly.pdbx_strand_id
1 'polypeptide(L)'
;MNRPANTLPSTIHKTLKRITLTCLLVTSALFSHAWQSGDTVTINNKTYVVSSDNLISNPGFEEGLTGWTDATTSAAPLTSEKFTVQPTGGVDNSQYLVGTENENSSSSGSIGTGWSIGSGKTYVLSYYAKYQTVATAGSEEFSKISLTTNKKSSLEPKIVVNATKIDAGNKWTLNTVGFTNSNPAYSYVVARFRWLGGRLGFDQFSLHEAYEMPDIVGLQAIIAEAQAVYADTAKGAAALEAAITQAQTYLTSQSSSDVVLAKSALSKAITDYKLLNASSSNPVDLTARLVNPGFDDNTITGWTGGGTPGYHSVEFYQKTFNMYQTIGALPAGKYTLKVRGFERPKGNDGGAAYRAGTETIYARFYAKSSSFPERNIAFPSIYKHRFTGTGQVNNYVNTMAGAEVMFNNPDSAYYVTALTDIYLTEGATLTVGAKSGFQQTGYWALFDDFKLYYEGQDYTGAATMVNELVAEAKTLAAAHLQGSALTALSNAIASGEQAAGADTLVLKDLAMASQALTAAIETGKTSVAAYTALQTALTAAQAALGSGMGADSLQAAITIAQAMYNNLEADLASLAAATTEVNKAVLAYRLANATGAVPTVTTTKQYARGSSVAFLRGTFTGTGIVERGICWSTNPEPTLLDNSSSTRFGNTGYLFRVDGLQPSTVYYMRAYALTSTYAVGYGDVIKVITIPRGTTRYNMVSGFPEADYTRVNAAMKSAVEYYNTYTSIKNHSLTVNYGSGTPTAEASYGGWMRFGPSASYQQIGTALHEMAHTIGVGTHWYWYNGTTALKASGKWLGERATAVLNFMDGTTSAQISGDNTHGWPYGINGAHEDLGTDWLYTVNSLLMQGFGEDGLPTPSGKFTTPAYTFEHTDSVKYYLKSEDARTGRDTAFILEKSGSLSIQTLTAAQAAANDTAAWYLTFNPVNCYYTLRNVATGKLLTYVATGINGIRLVDRATPAVSNYFQLMGARINTQVGTDGKKLTKKGYYIIYPSASETPNTLTTSTGKTLMASAFDISNAATLQRWLILSADELKAIDNSFTANPSSPSMASIIAYTENGYLHMNNLPTSATVTVHNLLGYVQSTQIT
;
A
#
# COMPACT_ATOMS: atom_id res chain seq x y z
N MET A 1 70.20 59.22 -5.81
CA MET A 1 70.64 60.26 -6.76
C MET A 1 70.99 59.60 -8.09
N ASN A 2 70.67 60.28 -9.20
CA ASN A 2 71.18 60.19 -10.58
C ASN A 2 71.38 58.85 -11.35
N ARG A 3 70.78 58.86 -12.55
CA ARG A 3 70.92 58.04 -13.79
C ARG A 3 72.30 58.19 -14.48
N PRO A 4 72.59 57.55 -15.65
CA PRO A 4 71.79 56.65 -16.53
C PRO A 4 72.40 55.22 -16.60
N ALA A 5 72.14 54.27 -17.54
CA ALA A 5 71.38 54.17 -18.80
C ALA A 5 70.95 52.67 -19.03
N ASN A 6 70.25 52.19 -20.08
CA ASN A 6 69.59 52.82 -21.24
C ASN A 6 68.40 51.98 -21.80
N THR A 7 67.24 52.65 -22.00
CA THR A 7 66.23 52.47 -23.08
C THR A 7 65.75 51.11 -23.63
N LEU A 8 64.46 50.79 -23.39
CA LEU A 8 63.45 50.39 -24.40
C LEU A 8 62.03 50.62 -23.82
N PRO A 9 61.09 51.37 -24.45
CA PRO A 9 59.82 51.78 -23.83
C PRO A 9 58.54 51.16 -24.44
N SER A 10 57.40 51.52 -23.84
CA SER A 10 56.09 50.86 -23.95
C SER A 10 54.95 51.72 -24.56
N THR A 11 54.11 51.09 -25.39
CA THR A 11 52.65 51.31 -25.61
C THR A 11 52.06 52.64 -26.18
N ILE A 12 50.94 52.45 -26.92
CA ILE A 12 49.72 53.31 -27.08
C ILE A 12 49.53 54.27 -28.30
N HIS A 13 48.52 53.90 -29.13
CA HIS A 13 47.51 54.69 -29.89
C HIS A 13 47.75 55.37 -31.28
N LYS A 14 46.88 54.96 -32.23
CA LYS A 14 46.16 55.69 -33.33
C LYS A 14 46.93 56.59 -34.34
N THR A 15 46.66 56.44 -35.65
CA THR A 15 45.88 57.41 -36.51
C THR A 15 46.11 57.29 -38.05
N LEU A 16 45.08 56.83 -38.80
CA LEU A 16 44.59 57.22 -40.15
C LEU A 16 45.45 57.24 -41.47
N LYS A 17 44.81 56.68 -42.53
CA LYS A 17 44.35 57.30 -43.83
C LYS A 17 44.95 56.85 -45.20
N ARG A 18 44.03 56.25 -46.00
CA ARG A 18 43.69 56.47 -47.43
C ARG A 18 44.71 56.18 -48.56
N ILE A 19 44.26 55.35 -49.52
CA ILE A 19 44.27 55.47 -51.00
C ILE A 19 43.61 54.18 -51.55
N THR A 20 42.78 54.11 -52.61
CA THR A 20 41.88 55.06 -53.30
C THR A 20 40.78 54.23 -53.99
N LEU A 21 39.56 54.76 -54.09
CA LEU A 21 38.43 54.13 -54.81
C LEU A 21 38.50 54.49 -56.31
N THR A 22 38.40 53.50 -57.20
CA THR A 22 38.07 53.71 -58.62
C THR A 22 37.03 52.70 -59.05
N CYS A 23 35.80 53.15 -59.31
CA CYS A 23 34.75 52.32 -59.89
C CYS A 23 34.86 52.30 -61.42
N LEU A 24 34.60 51.15 -62.03
CA LEU A 24 34.01 51.07 -63.37
C LEU A 24 32.96 49.94 -63.36
N LEU A 25 31.78 50.20 -63.93
CA LEU A 25 30.73 49.19 -64.16
C LEU A 25 31.18 48.21 -65.28
N VAL A 26 30.60 47.04 -65.54
CA VAL A 26 29.25 46.44 -65.38
C VAL A 26 29.50 44.91 -65.23
N THR A 27 28.90 44.14 -64.32
CA THR A 27 27.54 43.53 -64.41
C THR A 27 27.06 43.02 -63.05
N SER A 28 25.75 42.78 -62.94
CA SER A 28 25.07 42.18 -61.78
C SER A 28 25.49 40.74 -61.51
N ALA A 29 25.82 40.43 -60.26
CA ALA A 29 25.72 39.08 -59.68
C ALA A 29 25.06 39.22 -58.29
N LEU A 30 23.98 38.46 -58.05
CA LEU A 30 23.19 38.54 -56.83
C LEU A 30 23.91 37.90 -55.64
N PHE A 31 23.60 38.38 -54.43
CA PHE A 31 24.04 37.74 -53.19
C PHE A 31 23.44 36.34 -53.09
N SER A 32 24.29 35.35 -52.85
CA SER A 32 23.86 34.03 -52.39
C SER A 32 24.73 33.63 -51.19
N HIS A 33 24.12 33.09 -50.14
CA HIS A 33 24.80 32.48 -48.99
C HIS A 33 25.42 31.10 -49.35
N ALA A 34 25.98 30.98 -50.55
CA ALA A 34 26.79 29.83 -50.93
C ALA A 34 28.17 29.98 -50.28
N TRP A 35 28.52 29.07 -49.37
CA TRP A 35 29.84 29.03 -48.74
C TRP A 35 30.93 28.91 -49.81
N GLN A 36 32.09 29.51 -49.57
CA GLN A 36 33.24 29.45 -50.47
C GLN A 36 34.26 28.43 -49.97
N SER A 37 35.10 27.92 -50.89
CA SER A 37 36.21 27.05 -50.52
C SER A 37 37.17 27.79 -49.57
N GLY A 38 37.37 27.23 -48.37
CA GLY A 38 38.09 27.86 -47.25
C GLY A 38 37.19 28.35 -46.12
N ASP A 39 35.87 28.48 -46.31
CA ASP A 39 34.95 28.92 -45.25
C ASP A 39 34.82 27.87 -44.13
N THR A 40 34.68 28.35 -42.89
CA THR A 40 34.50 27.52 -41.69
C THR A 40 33.07 27.57 -41.20
N VAL A 41 32.41 26.42 -41.11
CA VAL A 41 31.02 26.27 -40.64
C VAL A 41 30.99 25.47 -39.34
N THR A 42 30.49 26.05 -38.25
CA THR A 42 30.35 25.33 -36.97
C THR A 42 28.94 24.77 -36.81
N ILE A 43 28.85 23.46 -36.61
CA ILE A 43 27.60 22.69 -36.53
C ILE A 43 27.72 21.74 -35.34
N ASN A 44 26.83 21.87 -34.33
CA ASN A 44 26.83 21.02 -33.13
C ASN A 44 28.22 20.88 -32.45
N ASN A 45 28.90 22.02 -32.23
CA ASN A 45 30.26 22.12 -31.68
C ASN A 45 31.38 21.43 -32.49
N LYS A 46 31.12 20.99 -33.73
CA LYS A 46 32.14 20.58 -34.70
C LYS A 46 32.34 21.67 -35.74
N THR A 47 33.58 22.00 -36.06
CA THR A 47 33.90 22.94 -37.15
C THR A 47 34.23 22.16 -38.42
N TYR A 48 33.57 22.50 -39.52
CA TYR A 48 33.82 21.96 -40.84
C TYR A 48 34.48 23.05 -41.70
N VAL A 49 35.46 22.68 -42.52
CA VAL A 49 36.05 23.57 -43.52
C VAL A 49 35.52 23.16 -44.88
N VAL A 50 34.90 24.09 -45.61
CA VAL A 50 34.40 23.88 -46.97
C VAL A 50 35.59 23.75 -47.93
N SER A 51 35.59 22.71 -48.76
CA SER A 51 36.71 22.36 -49.64
C SER A 51 36.34 22.26 -51.12
N SER A 52 35.10 22.60 -51.48
CA SER A 52 34.65 22.69 -52.87
C SER A 52 33.74 23.89 -53.09
N ASP A 53 33.58 24.27 -54.36
CA ASP A 53 32.45 25.09 -54.80
C ASP A 53 31.11 24.37 -54.55
N ASN A 54 30.00 25.09 -54.70
CA ASN A 54 28.66 24.54 -54.50
C ASN A 54 28.34 23.48 -55.57
N LEU A 55 28.04 22.26 -55.14
CA LEU A 55 27.68 21.12 -56.01
C LEU A 55 26.25 21.21 -56.57
N ILE A 56 25.48 22.23 -56.16
CA ILE A 56 24.14 22.54 -56.66
C ILE A 56 24.24 23.66 -57.70
N SER A 57 23.91 23.36 -58.96
CA SER A 57 24.10 24.28 -60.09
C SER A 57 23.08 25.43 -60.15
N ASN A 58 21.85 25.21 -59.69
CA ASN A 58 20.79 26.24 -59.62
C ASN A 58 20.28 26.38 -58.16
N PRO A 59 21.08 26.96 -57.26
CA PRO A 59 20.83 26.94 -55.81
C PRO A 59 19.75 27.93 -55.32
N GLY A 60 19.58 29.04 -56.04
CA GLY A 60 18.66 30.14 -55.72
C GLY A 60 17.51 30.31 -56.73
N PHE A 61 17.29 29.33 -57.60
CA PHE A 61 16.18 29.32 -58.59
C PHE A 61 16.23 30.43 -59.67
N GLU A 62 17.34 31.15 -59.81
CA GLU A 62 17.54 32.21 -60.81
C GLU A 62 17.46 31.68 -62.25
N GLU A 63 17.76 30.39 -62.49
CA GLU A 63 17.52 29.68 -63.77
C GLU A 63 16.13 29.01 -63.81
N GLY A 64 15.19 29.53 -63.01
CA GLY A 64 13.87 28.95 -62.80
C GLY A 64 13.94 27.57 -62.14
N LEU A 65 13.18 26.62 -62.66
CA LEU A 65 13.07 25.25 -62.14
C LEU A 65 14.16 24.29 -62.67
N THR A 66 15.13 24.81 -63.43
CA THR A 66 16.18 24.01 -64.07
C THR A 66 16.99 23.21 -63.06
N GLY A 67 17.17 21.91 -63.30
CA GLY A 67 17.92 21.00 -62.42
C GLY A 67 17.16 20.45 -61.20
N TRP A 68 15.96 20.97 -60.91
CA TRP A 68 15.12 20.51 -59.80
C TRP A 68 14.12 19.45 -60.27
N THR A 69 13.92 18.40 -59.45
CA THR A 69 13.03 17.27 -59.73
C THR A 69 12.04 16.99 -58.60
N ASP A 70 10.89 16.43 -58.98
CA ASP A 70 9.83 16.03 -58.04
C ASP A 70 10.21 14.81 -57.19
N ALA A 71 9.39 14.48 -56.18
CA ALA A 71 9.61 13.30 -55.33
C ALA A 71 8.89 12.03 -55.81
N THR A 72 8.52 11.97 -57.10
CA THR A 72 7.93 10.78 -57.73
C THR A 72 9.01 9.81 -58.21
N THR A 73 8.61 8.60 -58.62
CA THR A 73 9.55 7.54 -59.04
C THR A 73 10.24 7.80 -60.38
N SER A 74 9.73 8.72 -61.20
CA SER A 74 10.40 9.16 -62.44
C SER A 74 11.48 10.22 -62.16
N ALA A 75 11.35 10.97 -61.07
CA ALA A 75 12.06 12.22 -60.78
C ALA A 75 11.94 13.20 -61.95
N ALA A 76 10.71 13.57 -62.29
CA ALA A 76 10.42 14.49 -63.39
C ALA A 76 10.88 15.92 -63.03
N PRO A 77 11.26 16.76 -64.01
CA PRO A 77 11.53 18.18 -63.77
C PRO A 77 10.32 18.88 -63.13
N LEU A 78 10.56 19.81 -62.20
CA LEU A 78 9.47 20.61 -61.64
C LEU A 78 8.81 21.49 -62.72
N THR A 79 7.48 21.66 -62.65
CA THR A 79 6.72 22.45 -63.63
C THR A 79 6.18 23.74 -63.02
N SER A 80 6.06 24.78 -63.86
CA SER A 80 5.49 26.09 -63.47
C SER A 80 3.98 26.06 -63.16
N GLU A 81 3.33 24.92 -63.39
CA GLU A 81 1.94 24.65 -62.99
C GLU A 81 1.84 24.42 -61.46
N LYS A 82 2.86 23.80 -60.86
CA LYS A 82 2.83 23.31 -59.45
C LYS A 82 3.86 23.96 -58.54
N PHE A 83 4.72 24.77 -59.14
CA PHE A 83 5.75 25.54 -58.48
C PHE A 83 5.79 26.95 -59.06
N THR A 84 5.95 27.94 -58.20
CA THR A 84 6.18 29.32 -58.59
C THR A 84 7.52 29.77 -58.02
N VAL A 85 8.42 30.22 -58.89
CA VAL A 85 9.58 30.99 -58.48
C VAL A 85 9.11 32.44 -58.31
N GLN A 86 9.11 32.90 -57.06
CA GLN A 86 8.75 34.27 -56.72
C GLN A 86 9.96 35.18 -57.02
N PRO A 87 9.79 36.31 -57.74
CA PRO A 87 10.92 37.09 -58.23
C PRO A 87 11.61 37.96 -57.15
N THR A 88 10.97 38.13 -55.99
CA THR A 88 11.46 38.91 -54.83
C THR A 88 10.84 38.35 -53.54
N GLY A 89 11.37 38.70 -52.37
CA GLY A 89 10.92 38.19 -51.06
C GLY A 89 11.67 36.96 -50.53
N GLY A 90 12.70 36.52 -51.26
CA GLY A 90 13.72 35.57 -50.83
C GLY A 90 14.62 36.09 -49.70
N VAL A 91 15.66 35.34 -49.40
CA VAL A 91 16.76 35.78 -48.52
C VAL A 91 17.52 36.90 -49.23
N ASP A 92 17.83 37.99 -48.54
CA ASP A 92 18.38 39.22 -49.16
C ASP A 92 17.54 39.74 -50.36
N ASN A 93 16.24 39.41 -50.38
CA ASN A 93 15.29 39.72 -51.44
C ASN A 93 15.57 39.02 -52.81
N SER A 94 16.27 37.88 -52.83
CA SER A 94 16.46 37.03 -54.02
C SER A 94 15.17 36.40 -54.54
N GLN A 95 15.27 35.68 -55.66
CA GLN A 95 14.23 34.75 -56.08
C GLN A 95 14.11 33.58 -55.09
N TYR A 96 12.92 33.01 -54.94
CA TYR A 96 12.72 31.82 -54.10
C TYR A 96 11.60 30.91 -54.60
N LEU A 97 11.70 29.62 -54.29
CA LEU A 97 10.74 28.60 -54.75
C LEU A 97 9.58 28.44 -53.77
N VAL A 98 8.33 28.48 -54.26
CA VAL A 98 7.12 28.06 -53.54
C VAL A 98 6.45 26.92 -54.29
N GLY A 99 6.18 25.80 -53.63
CA GLY A 99 5.28 24.76 -54.17
C GLY A 99 3.83 25.17 -53.96
N THR A 100 3.04 25.28 -55.04
CA THR A 100 1.68 25.83 -55.00
C THR A 100 0.60 24.78 -54.73
N GLU A 101 0.85 23.51 -55.05
CA GLU A 101 -0.07 22.39 -54.83
C GLU A 101 0.35 21.48 -53.66
N ASN A 102 -0.62 20.72 -53.13
CA ASN A 102 -0.39 19.61 -52.19
C ASN A 102 -0.40 18.27 -52.92
N GLU A 103 0.45 17.33 -52.49
CA GLU A 103 0.56 15.98 -53.06
C GLU A 103 0.03 14.90 -52.09
N ASN A 104 -0.69 13.92 -52.65
CA ASN A 104 -0.67 12.51 -52.20
C ASN A 104 0.25 11.71 -53.14
N SER A 105 1.07 10.80 -52.58
CA SER A 105 2.35 10.20 -53.05
C SER A 105 2.59 9.73 -54.51
N SER A 106 1.96 10.34 -55.50
CA SER A 106 2.04 10.05 -56.93
C SER A 106 1.75 11.27 -57.81
N SER A 107 2.05 12.50 -57.35
CA SER A 107 1.84 13.73 -58.14
C SER A 107 2.98 14.73 -57.99
N SER A 108 3.27 15.52 -59.02
CA SER A 108 4.43 16.43 -59.07
C SER A 108 4.28 17.71 -58.22
N GLY A 109 3.73 17.62 -57.00
CA GLY A 109 3.54 18.72 -56.04
C GLY A 109 4.56 18.72 -54.87
N SER A 110 5.70 18.04 -55.04
CA SER A 110 6.74 17.89 -54.01
C SER A 110 8.14 17.98 -54.61
N ILE A 111 9.14 18.21 -53.76
CA ILE A 111 10.55 18.28 -54.16
C ILE A 111 11.24 16.97 -53.73
N GLY A 112 11.97 16.35 -54.65
CA GLY A 112 12.74 15.13 -54.42
C GLY A 112 14.13 15.15 -55.05
N THR A 113 14.74 16.34 -55.14
CA THR A 113 15.99 16.58 -55.86
C THR A 113 17.17 15.94 -55.14
N GLY A 114 18.00 15.23 -55.90
CA GLY A 114 19.11 14.41 -55.38
C GLY A 114 20.44 14.64 -56.09
N TRP A 115 21.45 14.98 -55.30
CA TRP A 115 22.81 15.29 -55.73
C TRP A 115 23.76 14.13 -55.40
N SER A 116 24.73 13.89 -56.28
CA SER A 116 25.70 12.80 -56.13
C SER A 116 26.70 13.11 -55.01
N ILE A 117 27.05 12.10 -54.22
CA ILE A 117 28.06 12.17 -53.14
C ILE A 117 29.02 10.99 -53.22
N GLY A 118 30.27 11.20 -52.82
CA GLY A 118 31.28 10.16 -52.73
C GLY A 118 31.22 9.37 -51.41
N SER A 119 31.66 8.12 -51.43
CA SER A 119 31.91 7.34 -50.21
C SER A 119 33.11 7.90 -49.43
N GLY A 120 33.06 7.85 -48.09
CA GLY A 120 34.11 8.32 -47.19
C GLY A 120 34.28 9.83 -47.12
N LYS A 121 33.60 10.59 -47.98
CA LYS A 121 33.67 12.06 -48.02
C LYS A 121 32.70 12.71 -47.02
N THR A 122 33.11 13.87 -46.51
CA THR A 122 32.30 14.72 -45.63
C THR A 122 31.72 15.88 -46.43
N TYR A 123 30.50 16.27 -46.08
CA TYR A 123 29.72 17.28 -46.77
C TYR A 123 29.06 18.23 -45.78
N VAL A 124 28.94 19.50 -46.17
CA VAL A 124 28.04 20.47 -45.53
C VAL A 124 26.90 20.77 -46.50
N LEU A 125 25.67 20.56 -46.05
CA LEU A 125 24.46 20.96 -46.77
C LEU A 125 23.73 22.04 -45.98
N SER A 126 23.38 23.14 -46.63
CA SER A 126 22.52 24.19 -46.07
C SER A 126 21.41 24.60 -47.02
N TYR A 127 20.32 25.13 -46.45
CA TYR A 127 19.22 25.74 -47.20
C TYR A 127 18.37 26.62 -46.28
N TYR A 128 17.76 27.66 -46.84
CA TYR A 128 16.76 28.47 -46.13
C TYR A 128 15.35 27.94 -46.40
N ALA A 129 14.51 27.98 -45.37
CA ALA A 129 13.09 27.67 -45.46
C ALA A 129 12.23 28.66 -44.66
N LYS A 130 11.02 28.96 -45.14
CA LYS A 130 10.08 29.91 -44.53
C LYS A 130 8.63 29.49 -44.75
N TYR A 131 7.83 29.52 -43.69
CA TYR A 131 6.36 29.47 -43.82
C TYR A 131 5.82 30.76 -44.45
N GLN A 132 5.04 30.65 -45.54
CA GLN A 132 4.51 31.80 -46.29
C GLN A 132 3.43 32.59 -45.51
N THR A 133 2.81 31.96 -44.51
CA THR A 133 1.84 32.55 -43.57
C THR A 133 2.16 32.11 -42.15
N VAL A 134 1.71 32.86 -41.14
CA VAL A 134 1.94 32.49 -39.73
C VAL A 134 1.15 31.22 -39.39
N ALA A 135 1.84 30.17 -38.94
CA ALA A 135 1.24 28.88 -38.60
C ALA A 135 0.88 28.77 -37.11
N THR A 136 -0.17 28.01 -36.80
CA THR A 136 -0.56 27.70 -35.41
C THR A 136 0.48 26.79 -34.75
N ALA A 137 0.89 27.11 -33.51
CA ALA A 137 1.84 26.28 -32.78
C ALA A 137 1.29 24.83 -32.60
N GLY A 138 2.10 23.83 -32.96
CA GLY A 138 1.76 22.41 -32.85
C GLY A 138 1.41 21.69 -34.17
N SER A 139 1.39 22.36 -35.33
CA SER A 139 1.18 21.74 -36.65
C SER A 139 2.45 21.68 -37.51
N GLU A 140 3.60 21.45 -36.88
CA GLU A 140 4.94 21.58 -37.48
C GLU A 140 5.26 20.41 -38.42
N GLU A 141 5.64 20.69 -39.66
CA GLU A 141 5.91 19.66 -40.68
C GLU A 141 7.40 19.34 -40.82
N PHE A 142 7.76 18.06 -40.79
CA PHE A 142 9.15 17.60 -40.87
C PHE A 142 9.70 17.61 -42.29
N SER A 143 10.48 18.64 -42.63
CA SER A 143 11.37 18.65 -43.79
C SER A 143 12.54 17.68 -43.58
N LYS A 144 12.85 16.82 -44.57
CA LYS A 144 13.83 15.73 -44.42
C LYS A 144 14.93 15.76 -45.48
N ILE A 145 16.19 15.69 -45.01
CA ILE A 145 17.37 15.40 -45.84
C ILE A 145 17.79 13.95 -45.57
N SER A 146 18.10 13.18 -46.60
CA SER A 146 18.45 11.76 -46.43
C SER A 146 19.48 11.24 -47.43
N LEU A 147 20.29 10.27 -47.01
CA LEU A 147 21.18 9.50 -47.87
C LEU A 147 20.41 8.33 -48.51
N THR A 148 20.73 8.02 -49.77
CA THR A 148 20.07 6.94 -50.53
C THR A 148 20.98 6.34 -51.61
N THR A 149 20.77 5.05 -51.88
CA THR A 149 21.31 4.26 -52.99
C THR A 149 20.79 4.78 -54.33
N ASN A 150 19.51 5.16 -54.35
CA ASN A 150 18.75 5.53 -55.53
C ASN A 150 17.98 6.83 -55.24
N LYS A 151 18.30 7.91 -55.96
CA LYS A 151 17.62 9.20 -55.77
C LYS A 151 16.15 9.19 -56.22
N LYS A 152 15.79 8.33 -57.17
CA LYS A 152 14.43 8.22 -57.73
C LYS A 152 13.46 7.40 -56.88
N SER A 153 13.94 6.48 -56.03
CA SER A 153 13.03 5.57 -55.33
C SER A 153 12.41 6.16 -54.05
N SER A 154 11.09 6.03 -53.93
CA SER A 154 10.34 6.35 -52.72
C SER A 154 10.44 5.27 -51.65
N LEU A 155 10.82 4.02 -52.00
CA LEU A 155 10.71 2.82 -51.15
C LEU A 155 12.02 2.32 -50.51
N GLU A 156 13.19 2.84 -50.89
CA GLU A 156 14.50 2.39 -50.37
C GLU A 156 14.71 2.69 -48.87
N PRO A 157 15.53 1.90 -48.15
CA PRO A 157 16.01 2.26 -46.81
C PRO A 157 16.87 3.53 -46.87
N LYS A 158 16.54 4.50 -46.01
CA LYS A 158 17.13 5.85 -46.01
C LYS A 158 17.68 6.18 -44.63
N ILE A 159 18.89 6.72 -44.58
CA ILE A 159 19.39 7.38 -43.36
C ILE A 159 18.93 8.83 -43.41
N VAL A 160 18.09 9.23 -42.45
CA VAL A 160 17.74 10.64 -42.24
C VAL A 160 18.94 11.32 -41.57
N VAL A 161 19.55 12.29 -42.25
CA VAL A 161 20.72 13.03 -41.73
C VAL A 161 20.35 14.39 -41.14
N ASN A 162 19.20 14.94 -41.54
CA ASN A 162 18.61 16.13 -40.91
C ASN A 162 17.08 16.04 -40.97
N ALA A 163 16.44 16.40 -39.86
CA ALA A 163 15.00 16.58 -39.74
C ALA A 163 14.76 17.96 -39.12
N THR A 164 14.26 18.89 -39.93
CA THR A 164 14.27 20.32 -39.61
C THR A 164 12.93 20.76 -39.03
N LYS A 165 12.97 21.54 -37.94
CA LYS A 165 11.85 22.35 -37.42
C LYS A 165 12.02 23.79 -37.91
N ILE A 166 11.02 24.30 -38.62
CA ILE A 166 11.01 25.65 -39.23
C ILE A 166 10.23 26.61 -38.32
N ASP A 167 10.68 27.86 -38.18
CA ASP A 167 9.98 28.90 -37.40
C ASP A 167 8.60 29.22 -38.01
N ALA A 168 7.54 29.08 -37.21
CA ALA A 168 6.15 29.28 -37.60
C ALA A 168 5.75 30.75 -37.86
N GLY A 169 6.61 31.71 -37.49
CA GLY A 169 6.36 33.15 -37.52
C GLY A 169 6.68 33.87 -38.84
N ASN A 170 6.63 33.18 -39.99
CA ASN A 170 6.94 33.73 -41.32
C ASN A 170 8.36 34.35 -41.40
N LYS A 171 9.36 33.62 -40.93
CA LYS A 171 10.78 34.00 -40.98
C LYS A 171 11.61 32.99 -41.76
N TRP A 172 12.60 33.48 -42.50
CA TRP A 172 13.63 32.65 -43.11
C TRP A 172 14.50 32.00 -42.03
N THR A 173 14.48 30.68 -41.97
CA THR A 173 15.29 29.85 -41.06
C THR A 173 16.41 29.20 -41.87
N LEU A 174 17.68 29.45 -41.51
CA LEU A 174 18.83 28.75 -42.08
C LEU A 174 18.95 27.36 -41.44
N ASN A 175 19.00 26.33 -42.28
CA ASN A 175 19.11 24.94 -41.85
C ASN A 175 20.41 24.38 -42.40
N THR A 176 21.30 23.92 -41.52
CA THR A 176 22.65 23.48 -41.90
C THR A 176 22.95 22.12 -41.26
N VAL A 177 23.54 21.20 -42.02
CA VAL A 177 23.94 19.87 -41.56
C VAL A 177 25.31 19.49 -42.13
N GLY A 178 26.21 19.05 -41.25
CA GLY A 178 27.46 18.39 -41.63
C GLY A 178 27.30 16.88 -41.51
N PHE A 179 27.71 16.11 -42.52
CA PHE A 179 27.62 14.64 -42.50
C PHE A 179 28.74 13.97 -43.29
N THR A 180 29.15 12.79 -42.85
CA THR A 180 30.14 11.94 -43.55
C THR A 180 29.46 10.71 -44.14
N ASN A 181 29.60 10.51 -45.45
CA ASN A 181 29.03 9.36 -46.13
C ASN A 181 29.82 8.08 -45.84
N SER A 182 29.56 7.47 -44.68
CA SER A 182 30.37 6.36 -44.16
C SER A 182 30.03 4.98 -44.74
N ASN A 183 29.07 4.88 -45.67
CA ASN A 183 28.65 3.63 -46.29
C ASN A 183 28.71 3.75 -47.83
N PRO A 184 29.55 2.95 -48.52
CA PRO A 184 29.74 3.05 -49.98
C PRO A 184 28.50 2.73 -50.82
N ALA A 185 27.44 2.15 -50.23
CA ALA A 185 26.19 1.91 -50.94
C ALA A 185 25.37 3.19 -51.21
N TYR A 186 25.56 4.25 -50.41
CA TYR A 186 24.83 5.50 -50.59
C TYR A 186 25.58 6.44 -51.55
N SER A 187 24.98 6.68 -52.72
CA SER A 187 25.58 7.50 -53.78
C SER A 187 24.93 8.90 -53.91
N TYR A 188 23.85 9.17 -53.18
CA TYR A 188 23.11 10.42 -53.27
C TYR A 188 22.68 10.96 -51.91
N VAL A 189 22.76 12.29 -51.74
CA VAL A 189 21.98 13.03 -50.74
C VAL A 189 20.75 13.62 -51.43
N VAL A 190 19.57 13.48 -50.82
CA VAL A 190 18.30 13.94 -51.40
C VAL A 190 17.56 14.83 -50.42
N ALA A 191 17.18 16.01 -50.88
CA ALA A 191 16.23 16.88 -50.20
C ALA A 191 14.81 16.44 -50.56
N ARG A 192 14.01 16.04 -49.56
CA ARG A 192 12.63 15.61 -49.75
C ARG A 192 11.67 16.48 -48.94
N PHE A 193 10.93 17.33 -49.65
CA PHE A 193 9.93 18.24 -49.10
C PHE A 193 8.57 17.94 -49.72
N ARG A 194 7.56 17.73 -48.88
CA ARG A 194 6.19 17.29 -49.25
C ARG A 194 5.17 18.16 -48.52
N TRP A 195 3.91 18.07 -48.92
CA TRP A 195 2.79 18.84 -48.37
C TRP A 195 2.97 20.36 -48.48
N LEU A 196 3.52 20.81 -49.62
CA LEU A 196 3.93 22.19 -49.84
C LEU A 196 2.74 23.16 -49.92
N GLY A 197 1.82 22.99 -50.87
CA GLY A 197 0.47 23.61 -50.84
C GLY A 197 0.41 25.11 -50.54
N GLY A 198 1.36 25.91 -51.04
CA GLY A 198 1.51 27.35 -50.78
C GLY A 198 2.04 27.70 -49.39
N ARG A 199 2.37 26.71 -48.55
CA ARG A 199 2.77 26.86 -47.13
C ARG A 199 4.24 27.18 -46.96
N LEU A 200 5.13 26.55 -47.73
CA LEU A 200 6.58 26.65 -47.57
C LEU A 200 7.24 27.24 -48.80
N GLY A 201 8.18 28.16 -48.55
CA GLY A 201 9.14 28.65 -49.53
C GLY A 201 10.55 28.21 -49.16
N PHE A 202 11.38 27.96 -50.18
CA PHE A 202 12.77 27.54 -50.03
C PHE A 202 13.70 28.41 -50.87
N ASP A 203 14.92 28.62 -50.37
CA ASP A 203 15.88 29.53 -50.98
C ASP A 203 17.33 29.12 -50.64
N GLN A 204 18.28 29.60 -51.45
CA GLN A 204 19.73 29.53 -51.28
C GLN A 204 20.23 28.16 -50.76
N PHE A 205 20.00 27.10 -51.55
CA PHE A 205 20.55 25.77 -51.25
C PHE A 205 22.05 25.72 -51.50
N SER A 206 22.78 25.01 -50.65
CA SER A 206 24.20 24.74 -50.85
C SER A 206 24.57 23.34 -50.40
N LEU A 207 25.41 22.67 -51.19
CA LEU A 207 26.03 21.40 -50.84
C LEU A 207 27.50 21.46 -51.25
N HIS A 208 28.40 21.29 -50.29
CA HIS A 208 29.84 21.34 -50.52
C HIS A 208 30.50 20.08 -49.97
N GLU A 209 31.58 19.64 -50.61
CA GLU A 209 32.56 18.80 -49.92
C GLU A 209 33.25 19.63 -48.84
N ALA A 210 33.51 18.99 -47.71
CA ALA A 210 34.14 19.59 -46.54
C ALA A 210 34.98 18.56 -45.80
N TYR A 211 35.79 19.01 -44.85
CA TYR A 211 36.43 18.15 -43.85
C TYR A 211 36.19 18.69 -42.44
N GLU A 212 36.11 17.79 -41.46
CA GLU A 212 35.97 18.17 -40.06
C GLU A 212 37.33 18.60 -39.50
N MET A 213 37.40 19.81 -38.95
CA MET A 213 38.60 20.37 -38.33
C MET A 213 38.88 19.65 -36.99
N PRO A 214 40.12 19.18 -36.76
CA PRO A 214 40.49 18.54 -35.50
C PRO A 214 40.47 19.52 -34.32
N ASP A 215 39.91 19.09 -33.18
CA ASP A 215 39.86 19.86 -31.93
C ASP A 215 41.21 19.85 -31.18
N ILE A 216 42.19 20.55 -31.74
CA ILE A 216 43.53 20.69 -31.16
C ILE A 216 43.49 21.47 -29.84
N VAL A 217 42.61 22.46 -29.69
CA VAL A 217 42.48 23.25 -28.46
C VAL A 217 41.99 22.38 -27.29
N GLY A 218 40.99 21.53 -27.52
CA GLY A 218 40.52 20.57 -26.52
C GLY A 218 41.55 19.46 -26.21
N LEU A 219 42.43 19.11 -27.15
CA LEU A 219 43.56 18.20 -26.88
C LEU A 219 44.63 18.89 -26.02
N GLN A 220 44.98 20.14 -26.31
CA GLN A 220 45.90 20.95 -25.49
C GLN A 220 45.41 21.11 -24.04
N ALA A 221 44.10 21.33 -23.84
CA ALA A 221 43.51 21.43 -22.51
C ALA A 221 43.67 20.15 -21.68
N ILE A 222 43.45 18.97 -22.26
CA ILE A 222 43.58 17.68 -21.56
C ILE A 222 45.06 17.35 -21.31
N ILE A 223 45.98 17.73 -22.22
CA ILE A 223 47.44 17.64 -21.98
C ILE A 223 47.85 18.52 -20.79
N ALA A 224 47.34 19.75 -20.71
CA ALA A 224 47.61 20.64 -19.58
C ALA A 224 47.05 20.09 -18.25
N GLU A 225 45.85 19.48 -18.25
CA GLU A 225 45.33 18.79 -17.06
C GLU A 225 46.24 17.63 -16.64
N ALA A 226 46.63 16.77 -17.58
CA ALA A 226 47.51 15.62 -17.32
C ALA A 226 48.86 16.05 -16.73
N GLN A 227 49.45 17.12 -17.28
CA GLN A 227 50.69 17.70 -16.77
C GLN A 227 50.53 18.34 -15.39
N ALA A 228 49.38 18.97 -15.10
CA ALA A 228 49.12 19.60 -13.80
C ALA A 228 48.93 18.59 -12.66
N VAL A 229 48.48 17.37 -12.96
CA VAL A 229 48.34 16.29 -11.95
C VAL A 229 49.54 15.35 -11.87
N TYR A 230 50.47 15.42 -12.82
CA TYR A 230 51.63 14.51 -12.88
C TYR A 230 52.66 14.82 -11.79
N ALA A 231 53.05 13.77 -11.07
CA ALA A 231 54.23 13.70 -10.22
C ALA A 231 55.00 12.40 -10.51
N ASP A 232 56.32 12.52 -10.60
CA ASP A 232 57.28 11.46 -10.99
C ASP A 232 57.37 10.31 -9.97
N THR A 233 57.27 10.61 -8.67
CA THR A 233 57.30 9.60 -7.60
C THR A 233 55.97 8.87 -7.37
N ALA A 234 54.92 9.20 -8.13
CA ALA A 234 53.56 8.66 -7.91
C ALA A 234 53.32 7.32 -8.60
N LYS A 235 52.32 6.56 -8.13
CA LYS A 235 51.93 5.29 -8.73
C LYS A 235 51.40 5.51 -10.15
N GLY A 236 51.94 4.77 -11.12
CA GLY A 236 51.51 4.88 -12.52
C GLY A 236 52.06 6.08 -13.29
N ALA A 237 53.00 6.85 -12.73
CA ALA A 237 53.60 8.03 -13.40
C ALA A 237 54.07 7.72 -14.83
N ALA A 238 54.86 6.67 -15.04
CA ALA A 238 55.35 6.27 -16.35
C ALA A 238 54.24 5.99 -17.39
N ALA A 239 53.07 5.50 -16.96
CA ALA A 239 51.94 5.25 -17.86
C ALA A 239 51.22 6.55 -18.26
N LEU A 240 51.08 7.49 -17.32
CA LEU A 240 50.53 8.82 -17.61
C LEU A 240 51.49 9.63 -18.50
N GLU A 241 52.79 9.57 -18.25
CA GLU A 241 53.82 10.24 -19.06
C GLU A 241 53.85 9.73 -20.50
N ALA A 242 53.77 8.40 -20.69
CA ALA A 242 53.66 7.80 -22.02
C ALA A 242 52.38 8.27 -22.74
N ALA A 243 51.26 8.37 -22.04
CA ALA A 243 50.00 8.89 -22.60
C ALA A 243 50.09 10.40 -22.95
N ILE A 244 50.74 11.22 -22.12
CA ILE A 244 50.99 12.65 -22.40
C ILE A 244 51.85 12.78 -23.66
N THR A 245 52.97 12.05 -23.73
CA THR A 245 53.88 12.05 -24.88
C THR A 245 53.15 11.63 -26.15
N GLN A 246 52.35 10.56 -26.08
CA GLN A 246 51.55 10.08 -27.22
C GLN A 246 50.47 11.07 -27.64
N ALA A 247 49.83 11.78 -26.70
CA ALA A 247 48.84 12.81 -27.02
C ALA A 247 49.48 14.02 -27.71
N GLN A 248 50.68 14.43 -27.29
CA GLN A 248 51.42 15.54 -27.89
C GLN A 248 51.74 15.33 -29.38
N THR A 249 51.93 14.09 -29.85
CA THR A 249 52.17 13.82 -31.28
C THR A 249 50.97 14.15 -32.18
N TYR A 250 49.75 14.25 -31.62
CA TYR A 250 48.53 14.57 -32.36
C TYR A 250 48.22 16.07 -32.42
N LEU A 251 49.01 16.94 -31.77
CA LEU A 251 48.82 18.40 -31.78
C LEU A 251 48.95 19.04 -33.17
N THR A 252 49.58 18.35 -34.12
CA THR A 252 49.69 18.76 -35.53
C THR A 252 48.91 17.83 -36.47
N SER A 253 48.03 16.98 -35.94
CA SER A 253 47.21 16.08 -36.76
C SER A 253 46.18 16.86 -37.56
N GLN A 254 45.92 16.43 -38.80
CA GLN A 254 44.81 16.90 -39.63
C GLN A 254 43.57 16.00 -39.52
N SER A 255 43.66 14.90 -38.77
CA SER A 255 42.60 13.90 -38.59
C SER A 255 41.81 14.15 -37.30
N SER A 256 40.53 14.55 -37.42
CA SER A 256 39.63 14.73 -36.26
C SER A 256 39.44 13.42 -35.48
N SER A 257 39.33 12.27 -36.15
CA SER A 257 39.17 10.97 -35.47
C SER A 257 40.35 10.63 -34.56
N ASP A 258 41.57 10.91 -35.01
CA ASP A 258 42.79 10.57 -34.28
C ASP A 258 42.92 11.44 -33.03
N VAL A 259 42.56 12.72 -33.15
CA VAL A 259 42.52 13.67 -32.03
C VAL A 259 41.44 13.27 -31.01
N VAL A 260 40.26 12.83 -31.45
CA VAL A 260 39.21 12.30 -30.55
C VAL A 260 39.67 11.04 -29.80
N LEU A 261 40.37 10.12 -30.49
CA LEU A 261 40.94 8.93 -29.86
C LEU A 261 42.07 9.28 -28.87
N ALA A 262 42.96 10.21 -29.23
CA ALA A 262 44.04 10.68 -28.37
C ALA A 262 43.51 11.35 -27.09
N LYS A 263 42.51 12.24 -27.22
CA LYS A 263 41.79 12.85 -26.08
C LYS A 263 41.20 11.77 -25.17
N SER A 264 40.53 10.77 -25.74
CA SER A 264 39.90 9.68 -24.99
C SER A 264 40.92 8.82 -24.24
N ALA A 265 42.03 8.46 -24.89
CA ALA A 265 43.11 7.67 -24.30
C ALA A 265 43.81 8.42 -23.16
N LEU A 266 44.11 9.71 -23.34
CA LEU A 266 44.72 10.53 -22.29
C LEU A 266 43.76 10.75 -21.11
N SER A 267 42.49 11.06 -21.35
CA SER A 267 41.49 11.18 -20.27
C SER A 267 41.35 9.89 -19.44
N LYS A 268 41.46 8.72 -20.09
CA LYS A 268 41.51 7.44 -19.38
C LYS A 268 42.78 7.32 -18.53
N ALA A 269 43.95 7.64 -19.08
CA ALA A 269 45.22 7.59 -18.34
C ALA A 269 45.24 8.53 -17.13
N ILE A 270 44.70 9.75 -17.25
CA ILE A 270 44.49 10.69 -16.13
C ILE A 270 43.61 10.04 -15.05
N THR A 271 42.51 9.40 -15.46
CA THR A 271 41.57 8.76 -14.53
C THR A 271 42.21 7.57 -13.80
N ASP A 272 42.89 6.68 -14.53
CA ASP A 272 43.61 5.53 -13.96
C ASP A 272 44.69 6.01 -12.97
N TYR A 273 45.44 7.06 -13.30
CA TYR A 273 46.46 7.66 -12.44
C TYR A 273 45.86 8.29 -11.16
N LYS A 274 44.76 9.04 -11.29
CA LYS A 274 44.03 9.60 -10.13
C LYS A 274 43.54 8.48 -9.20
N LEU A 275 42.99 7.39 -9.75
CA LEU A 275 42.54 6.23 -8.97
C LEU A 275 43.70 5.51 -8.25
N LEU A 276 44.85 5.33 -8.91
CA LEU A 276 46.02 4.68 -8.29
C LEU A 276 46.61 5.47 -7.11
N ASN A 277 46.41 6.78 -7.07
CA ASN A 277 46.94 7.69 -6.05
C ASN A 277 45.84 8.28 -5.14
N ALA A 278 44.62 7.73 -5.19
CA ALA A 278 43.53 8.10 -4.30
C ALA A 278 43.87 7.79 -2.83
N SER A 279 43.41 8.65 -1.91
CA SER A 279 43.55 8.50 -0.46
C SER A 279 42.38 9.20 0.25
N SER A 280 42.12 8.94 1.53
CA SER A 280 41.11 9.71 2.29
C SER A 280 41.42 11.23 2.36
N SER A 281 42.69 11.62 2.24
CA SER A 281 43.15 13.02 2.12
C SER A 281 43.04 13.61 0.72
N ASN A 282 42.97 12.77 -0.32
CA ASN A 282 42.83 13.16 -1.72
C ASN A 282 41.89 12.17 -2.44
N PRO A 283 40.58 12.25 -2.18
CA PRO A 283 39.61 11.32 -2.73
C PRO A 283 39.29 11.64 -4.20
N VAL A 284 39.04 10.61 -5.00
CA VAL A 284 38.56 10.75 -6.37
C VAL A 284 37.04 10.79 -6.37
N ASP A 285 36.47 11.86 -6.93
CA ASP A 285 35.02 11.97 -7.15
C ASP A 285 34.60 11.02 -8.29
N LEU A 286 33.77 10.03 -7.96
CA LEU A 286 33.17 9.07 -8.86
C LEU A 286 31.64 9.23 -8.93
N THR A 287 31.11 10.40 -8.59
CA THR A 287 29.67 10.70 -8.63
C THR A 287 29.08 10.52 -10.03
N ALA A 288 29.88 10.71 -11.10
CA ALA A 288 29.49 10.40 -12.48
C ALA A 288 29.23 8.90 -12.77
N ARG A 289 29.49 8.00 -11.80
CA ARG A 289 29.08 6.59 -11.85
C ARG A 289 27.62 6.38 -11.42
N LEU A 290 27.00 7.40 -10.83
CA LEU A 290 25.56 7.46 -10.57
C LEU A 290 24.85 8.09 -11.78
N VAL A 291 23.68 7.55 -12.13
CA VAL A 291 22.76 8.18 -13.07
C VAL A 291 21.84 9.12 -12.29
N ASN A 292 21.78 10.38 -12.73
CA ASN A 292 20.97 11.46 -12.15
C ASN A 292 21.14 11.64 -10.61
N PRO A 293 22.35 11.89 -10.10
CA PRO A 293 22.62 11.98 -8.66
C PRO A 293 22.01 13.19 -7.95
N GLY A 294 21.80 14.31 -8.66
CA GLY A 294 21.20 15.56 -8.16
C GLY A 294 19.78 15.82 -8.66
N PHE A 295 19.15 14.85 -9.35
CA PHE A 295 17.80 15.00 -9.93
C PHE A 295 17.65 16.25 -10.84
N ASP A 296 18.74 16.64 -11.52
CA ASP A 296 18.89 17.91 -12.25
C ASP A 296 17.85 18.09 -13.38
N ASP A 297 17.39 16.98 -13.97
CA ASP A 297 16.35 16.97 -15.01
C ASP A 297 14.91 16.94 -14.45
N ASN A 298 14.77 17.01 -13.12
CA ASN A 298 13.51 16.84 -12.38
C ASN A 298 12.80 15.51 -12.68
N THR A 299 13.56 14.44 -12.93
CA THR A 299 13.09 13.06 -13.04
C THR A 299 13.74 12.16 -11.97
N ILE A 300 13.30 10.90 -11.88
CA ILE A 300 13.98 9.84 -11.12
C ILE A 300 14.78 8.89 -12.03
N THR A 301 15.22 9.35 -13.21
CA THR A 301 15.91 8.51 -14.20
C THR A 301 17.12 7.79 -13.58
N GLY A 302 17.16 6.47 -13.74
CA GLY A 302 18.20 5.61 -13.16
C GLY A 302 17.96 5.15 -11.71
N TRP A 303 16.95 5.68 -11.03
CA TRP A 303 16.59 5.27 -9.66
C TRP A 303 15.39 4.33 -9.65
N THR A 304 15.47 3.27 -8.84
CA THR A 304 14.34 2.38 -8.52
C THR A 304 13.70 2.83 -7.22
N GLY A 305 12.40 2.58 -7.02
CA GLY A 305 11.71 2.81 -5.74
C GLY A 305 10.76 4.02 -5.67
N GLY A 306 10.57 4.72 -6.78
CA GLY A 306 9.63 5.84 -6.90
C GLY A 306 10.13 7.13 -6.23
N GLY A 307 9.19 8.02 -5.91
CA GLY A 307 9.45 9.37 -5.40
C GLY A 307 8.75 10.43 -6.25
N THR A 308 8.53 11.62 -5.70
CA THR A 308 8.03 12.79 -6.46
C THR A 308 9.22 13.70 -6.77
N PRO A 309 9.75 13.71 -8.01
CA PRO A 309 10.86 14.60 -8.35
C PRO A 309 10.39 16.04 -8.57
N GLY A 310 11.25 17.00 -8.27
CA GLY A 310 11.01 18.43 -8.50
C GLY A 310 12.00 19.32 -7.74
N TYR A 311 12.26 20.53 -8.24
CA TYR A 311 13.21 21.47 -7.66
C TYR A 311 14.59 20.84 -7.40
N HIS A 312 15.08 20.03 -8.34
CA HIS A 312 16.36 19.31 -8.24
C HIS A 312 16.45 18.44 -6.96
N SER A 313 15.36 17.77 -6.63
CA SER A 313 15.26 16.90 -5.46
C SER A 313 14.14 15.86 -5.64
N VAL A 314 14.07 14.88 -4.73
CA VAL A 314 13.01 13.86 -4.72
C VAL A 314 12.31 13.77 -3.35
N GLU A 315 10.98 13.84 -3.38
CA GLU A 315 10.10 13.86 -2.20
C GLU A 315 9.41 12.52 -1.91
N PHE A 316 9.34 12.19 -0.62
CA PHE A 316 8.52 11.14 -0.04
C PHE A 316 7.65 11.72 1.09
N TYR A 317 6.47 12.22 0.71
CA TYR A 317 5.43 12.67 1.65
C TYR A 317 4.50 11.52 2.07
N GLN A 318 4.26 11.39 3.38
CA GLN A 318 3.34 10.44 4.04
C GLN A 318 3.33 9.00 3.47
N LYS A 319 4.50 8.43 3.17
CA LYS A 319 4.62 7.07 2.60
C LYS A 319 5.89 6.37 3.07
N THR A 320 5.83 5.04 3.17
CA THR A 320 7.03 4.20 3.21
C THR A 320 7.70 4.18 1.82
N PHE A 321 9.02 3.97 1.77
CA PHE A 321 9.77 3.92 0.52
C PHE A 321 11.09 3.17 0.64
N ASN A 322 11.64 2.78 -0.51
CA ASN A 322 13.00 2.25 -0.64
C ASN A 322 13.53 2.63 -2.03
N MET A 323 14.18 3.79 -2.13
CA MET A 323 14.70 4.34 -3.37
C MET A 323 16.20 4.05 -3.50
N TYR A 324 16.65 3.48 -4.62
CA TYR A 324 18.04 3.05 -4.78
C TYR A 324 18.52 2.95 -6.22
N GLN A 325 19.85 2.91 -6.37
CA GLN A 325 20.55 2.58 -7.61
C GLN A 325 21.64 1.54 -7.32
N THR A 326 21.94 0.67 -8.28
CA THR A 326 23.00 -0.34 -8.19
C THR A 326 24.10 -0.06 -9.19
N ILE A 327 25.33 0.06 -8.69
CA ILE A 327 26.53 0.40 -9.44
C ILE A 327 27.42 -0.86 -9.53
N GLY A 328 27.86 -1.21 -10.74
CA GLY A 328 28.84 -2.27 -10.98
C GLY A 328 30.19 -1.73 -11.44
N ALA A 329 31.21 -2.61 -11.48
CA ALA A 329 32.56 -2.29 -11.97
C ALA A 329 33.20 -1.08 -11.28
N LEU A 330 33.06 -0.99 -9.95
CA LEU A 330 33.85 -0.07 -9.12
C LEU A 330 35.20 -0.72 -8.76
N PRO A 331 36.30 0.06 -8.66
CA PRO A 331 37.54 -0.41 -8.06
C PRO A 331 37.35 -1.08 -6.69
N ALA A 332 38.22 -2.03 -6.35
CA ALA A 332 38.34 -2.47 -4.96
C ALA A 332 38.96 -1.34 -4.11
N GLY A 333 38.57 -1.22 -2.85
CA GLY A 333 39.12 -0.22 -1.93
C GLY A 333 38.06 0.48 -1.08
N LYS A 334 38.43 1.62 -0.49
CA LYS A 334 37.62 2.41 0.44
C LYS A 334 36.80 3.46 -0.30
N TYR A 335 35.58 3.67 0.17
CA TYR A 335 34.63 4.62 -0.35
C TYR A 335 33.97 5.43 0.76
N THR A 336 33.59 6.66 0.42
CA THR A 336 32.65 7.48 1.18
C THR A 336 31.49 7.88 0.27
N LEU A 337 30.28 7.61 0.75
CA LEU A 337 29.03 8.05 0.14
C LEU A 337 28.51 9.27 0.88
N LYS A 338 27.97 10.26 0.15
CA LYS A 338 27.30 11.43 0.73
C LYS A 338 25.95 11.66 0.06
N VAL A 339 25.05 12.33 0.76
CA VAL A 339 23.73 12.77 0.25
C VAL A 339 23.30 14.01 1.02
N ARG A 340 22.56 14.92 0.40
CA ARG A 340 21.81 15.97 1.10
C ARG A 340 20.38 15.49 1.32
N GLY A 341 19.88 15.62 2.53
CA GLY A 341 18.48 15.29 2.78
C GLY A 341 18.08 15.33 4.24
N PHE A 342 16.79 15.42 4.48
CA PHE A 342 16.23 15.50 5.82
C PHE A 342 14.94 14.69 5.94
N GLU A 343 14.52 14.49 7.18
CA GLU A 343 13.17 14.05 7.51
C GLU A 343 12.51 15.08 8.43
N ARG A 344 11.21 15.32 8.19
CA ARG A 344 10.25 15.84 9.16
C ARG A 344 9.31 14.68 9.52
N PRO A 345 9.41 14.06 10.71
CA PRO A 345 8.68 12.83 10.99
C PRO A 345 7.15 13.01 11.02
N LYS A 346 6.65 14.20 11.36
CA LYS A 346 5.21 14.52 11.51
C LYS A 346 4.87 15.90 10.91
N GLY A 347 3.64 16.37 11.12
CA GLY A 347 3.25 17.75 10.78
C GLY A 347 4.14 18.81 11.47
N ASN A 348 4.19 20.02 10.90
CA ASN A 348 5.12 21.07 11.36
C ASN A 348 4.77 21.53 12.80
N ASP A 349 5.59 21.14 13.79
CA ASP A 349 5.44 21.52 15.20
C ASP A 349 6.37 22.67 15.64
N GLY A 350 6.96 23.38 14.67
CA GLY A 350 7.97 24.42 14.92
C GLY A 350 9.24 23.89 15.59
N GLY A 351 9.56 22.61 15.47
CA GLY A 351 10.75 21.96 16.05
C GLY A 351 10.63 21.67 17.54
N ALA A 352 9.41 21.49 18.05
CA ALA A 352 9.18 21.24 19.47
C ALA A 352 9.74 19.88 19.92
N ALA A 353 9.46 18.80 19.17
CA ALA A 353 10.03 17.48 19.46
C ALA A 353 11.56 17.44 19.34
N TYR A 354 12.11 18.12 18.32
CA TYR A 354 13.55 18.25 18.11
C TYR A 354 14.26 18.91 19.32
N ARG A 355 13.75 20.05 19.79
CA ARG A 355 14.30 20.75 20.97
C ARG A 355 14.13 19.97 22.27
N ALA A 356 13.13 19.10 22.37
CA ALA A 356 12.91 18.22 23.52
C ALA A 356 13.76 16.93 23.47
N GLY A 357 14.46 16.64 22.37
CA GLY A 357 15.17 15.38 22.17
C GLY A 357 14.25 14.16 22.01
N THR A 358 12.96 14.36 21.77
CA THR A 358 11.94 13.31 21.63
C THR A 358 11.58 12.99 20.18
N GLU A 359 12.37 13.49 19.23
CA GLU A 359 12.18 13.27 17.80
C GLU A 359 12.90 12.00 17.33
N THR A 360 12.16 11.10 16.68
CA THR A 360 12.69 9.89 16.04
C THR A 360 12.75 10.10 14.53
N ILE A 361 13.93 9.85 13.94
CA ILE A 361 14.12 9.81 12.48
C ILE A 361 14.08 8.35 12.00
N TYR A 362 13.22 8.09 11.02
CA TYR A 362 12.97 6.78 10.45
C TYR A 362 13.61 6.59 9.07
N ALA A 363 13.80 7.67 8.30
CA ALA A 363 14.48 7.67 7.03
C ALA A 363 15.97 7.35 7.20
N ARG A 364 16.46 6.42 6.38
CA ARG A 364 17.83 5.91 6.40
C ARG A 364 18.50 6.09 5.05
N PHE A 365 19.66 6.74 5.05
CA PHE A 365 20.61 6.64 3.95
C PHE A 365 21.36 5.32 4.11
N TYR A 366 21.53 4.54 3.04
CA TYR A 366 22.11 3.20 3.13
C TYR A 366 23.00 2.83 1.94
N ALA A 367 23.91 1.89 2.21
CA ALA A 367 24.78 1.23 1.25
C ALA A 367 24.76 -0.28 1.49
N LYS A 368 24.76 -1.08 0.43
CA LYS A 368 24.81 -2.55 0.49
C LYS A 368 25.69 -3.08 -0.64
N SER A 369 26.40 -4.18 -0.40
CA SER A 369 27.24 -4.82 -1.41
C SER A 369 27.18 -6.35 -1.31
N SER A 370 27.79 -7.04 -2.27
CA SER A 370 28.26 -8.42 -2.07
C SER A 370 29.46 -8.50 -1.11
N SER A 371 30.18 -7.39 -0.88
CA SER A 371 31.31 -7.32 0.04
C SER A 371 30.94 -7.08 1.51
N PHE A 372 29.76 -6.55 1.82
CA PHE A 372 29.32 -6.23 3.19
C PHE A 372 27.79 -6.20 3.32
N PRO A 373 27.21 -6.56 4.49
CA PRO A 373 25.77 -6.43 4.75
C PRO A 373 25.34 -4.97 4.71
N GLU A 374 24.04 -4.68 4.64
CA GLU A 374 23.59 -3.29 4.54
C GLU A 374 24.06 -2.43 5.72
N ARG A 375 24.79 -1.34 5.44
CA ARG A 375 25.15 -0.29 6.38
C ARG A 375 24.24 0.91 6.15
N ASN A 376 23.71 1.51 7.22
CA ASN A 376 22.81 2.65 7.12
C ASN A 376 23.00 3.66 8.25
N ILE A 377 22.57 4.90 8.01
CA ILE A 377 22.58 6.02 8.95
C ILE A 377 21.27 6.80 8.84
N ALA A 378 20.79 7.37 9.95
CA ALA A 378 19.62 8.23 9.94
C ALA A 378 19.91 9.57 9.26
N PHE A 379 18.95 10.09 8.50
CA PHE A 379 19.02 11.47 8.00
C PHE A 379 18.92 12.49 9.15
N PRO A 380 19.39 13.73 8.98
CA PRO A 380 19.14 14.80 9.93
C PRO A 380 17.66 15.22 9.94
N SER A 381 17.20 15.68 11.11
CA SER A 381 15.91 16.38 11.26
C SER A 381 15.90 17.68 10.45
N ILE A 382 14.77 17.99 9.80
CA ILE A 382 14.51 19.29 9.17
C ILE A 382 14.63 20.47 10.15
N TYR A 383 14.52 20.23 11.45
CA TYR A 383 14.58 21.27 12.48
C TYR A 383 16.01 21.61 12.92
N LYS A 384 17.01 20.89 12.38
CA LYS A 384 18.44 21.13 12.65
C LYS A 384 18.91 22.51 12.17
N HIS A 385 18.32 23.04 11.09
CA HIS A 385 18.71 24.35 10.54
C HIS A 385 17.47 25.23 10.33
N ARG A 386 17.56 26.49 10.76
CA ARG A 386 16.54 27.49 10.47
C ARG A 386 16.64 27.94 9.01
N PHE A 387 15.49 28.30 8.44
CA PHE A 387 15.35 28.86 7.10
C PHE A 387 14.54 30.15 7.17
N THR A 388 14.84 31.09 6.28
CA THR A 388 14.09 32.34 6.15
C THR A 388 14.02 32.70 4.67
N GLY A 389 12.84 32.54 4.08
CA GLY A 389 12.61 32.68 2.64
C GLY A 389 11.22 32.18 2.24
N THR A 390 10.91 32.24 0.95
CA THR A 390 9.66 31.71 0.39
C THR A 390 9.54 30.21 0.65
N GLY A 391 8.36 29.73 1.07
CA GLY A 391 8.13 28.33 1.38
C GLY A 391 8.50 27.91 2.82
N GLN A 392 8.81 28.86 3.71
CA GLN A 392 9.00 28.56 5.13
C GLN A 392 7.68 28.41 5.91
N VAL A 393 7.70 27.64 7.00
CA VAL A 393 6.73 27.69 8.10
C VAL A 393 7.49 27.58 9.42
N ASN A 394 7.21 28.48 10.39
CA ASN A 394 7.85 28.54 11.70
C ASN A 394 9.40 28.73 11.68
N ASN A 395 9.94 29.40 10.66
CA ASN A 395 11.39 29.54 10.38
C ASN A 395 12.09 28.22 10.01
N TYR A 396 11.36 27.29 9.40
CA TYR A 396 11.86 26.03 8.86
C TYR A 396 11.34 25.80 7.44
N VAL A 397 12.07 25.03 6.64
CA VAL A 397 11.66 24.64 5.28
C VAL A 397 10.32 23.89 5.33
N ASN A 398 9.40 24.21 4.41
CA ASN A 398 8.09 23.57 4.33
C ASN A 398 7.60 23.30 2.89
N THR A 399 8.44 23.54 1.87
CA THR A 399 8.19 23.21 0.46
C THR A 399 9.49 22.74 -0.21
N MET A 400 9.38 22.00 -1.32
CA MET A 400 10.54 21.55 -2.11
C MET A 400 11.38 22.74 -2.62
N ALA A 401 10.75 23.80 -3.12
CA ALA A 401 11.44 25.03 -3.52
C ALA A 401 12.23 25.70 -2.38
N GLY A 402 11.74 25.62 -1.14
CA GLY A 402 12.48 26.10 0.04
C GLY A 402 13.65 25.18 0.42
N ALA A 403 13.56 23.89 0.11
CA ALA A 403 14.64 22.93 0.31
C ALA A 403 15.78 23.16 -0.71
N GLU A 404 15.45 23.35 -1.98
CA GLU A 404 16.39 23.69 -3.06
C GLU A 404 17.25 24.90 -2.71
N VAL A 405 16.64 26.00 -2.25
CA VAL A 405 17.38 27.21 -1.81
C VAL A 405 18.33 26.93 -0.64
N MET A 406 17.98 25.99 0.25
CA MET A 406 18.84 25.58 1.36
C MET A 406 19.97 24.63 0.94
N PHE A 407 19.73 23.71 0.00
CA PHE A 407 20.74 22.80 -0.52
C PHE A 407 21.76 23.52 -1.42
N ASN A 408 21.32 24.52 -2.18
CA ASN A 408 22.15 25.36 -3.05
C ASN A 408 22.85 26.52 -2.33
N ASN A 409 22.75 26.62 -0.99
CA ASN A 409 23.41 27.67 -0.22
C ASN A 409 24.94 27.41 -0.15
N PRO A 410 25.78 28.33 -0.67
CA PRO A 410 27.23 28.11 -0.80
C PRO A 410 27.99 28.03 0.53
N ASP A 411 27.45 28.58 1.63
CA ASP A 411 28.15 28.68 2.92
C ASP A 411 27.92 27.47 3.85
N SER A 412 27.21 26.42 3.42
CA SER A 412 26.63 25.47 4.37
C SER A 412 26.64 23.99 3.99
N ALA A 413 27.21 23.16 4.87
CA ALA A 413 27.03 21.71 4.90
C ALA A 413 25.64 21.28 5.42
N TYR A 414 24.59 22.03 5.09
CA TYR A 414 23.23 21.75 5.57
C TYR A 414 22.75 20.41 5.06
N TYR A 415 22.21 19.61 5.98
CA TYR A 415 21.60 18.30 5.72
C TYR A 415 22.50 17.27 5.02
N VAL A 416 23.82 17.52 4.93
CA VAL A 416 24.78 16.53 4.41
C VAL A 416 24.89 15.36 5.38
N THR A 417 24.64 14.18 4.86
CA THR A 417 24.76 12.88 5.55
C THR A 417 25.85 12.09 4.85
N ALA A 418 26.76 11.46 5.60
CA ALA A 418 27.87 10.68 5.05
C ALA A 418 27.86 9.25 5.59
N LEU A 419 28.11 8.28 4.71
CA LEU A 419 28.46 6.90 5.04
C LEU A 419 29.91 6.68 4.65
N THR A 420 30.78 6.57 5.65
CA THR A 420 32.24 6.38 5.50
C THR A 420 32.62 4.91 5.64
N ASP A 421 33.89 4.58 5.34
CA ASP A 421 34.49 3.27 5.62
C ASP A 421 33.79 2.13 4.86
N ILE A 422 33.34 2.43 3.63
CA ILE A 422 32.72 1.45 2.73
C ILE A 422 33.84 0.73 1.98
N TYR A 423 34.08 -0.54 2.31
CA TYR A 423 35.12 -1.35 1.67
C TYR A 423 34.51 -2.27 0.60
N LEU A 424 34.89 -2.06 -0.66
CA LEU A 424 34.52 -2.91 -1.79
C LEU A 424 35.66 -3.86 -2.17
N THR A 425 35.29 -5.11 -2.49
CA THR A 425 36.20 -6.09 -3.08
C THR A 425 36.16 -6.00 -4.60
N GLU A 426 37.14 -6.61 -5.28
CA GLU A 426 37.14 -6.67 -6.75
C GLU A 426 35.86 -7.34 -7.28
N GLY A 427 35.30 -6.77 -8.35
CA GLY A 427 34.05 -7.26 -8.98
C GLY A 427 32.77 -7.03 -8.16
N ALA A 428 32.84 -6.37 -7.00
CA ALA A 428 31.67 -6.12 -6.17
C ALA A 428 30.67 -5.15 -6.82
N THR A 429 29.38 -5.34 -6.50
CA THR A 429 28.33 -4.36 -6.78
C THR A 429 28.07 -3.51 -5.55
N LEU A 430 27.71 -2.24 -5.75
CA LEU A 430 27.32 -1.32 -4.69
C LEU A 430 25.90 -0.83 -4.96
N THR A 431 24.96 -1.17 -4.10
CA THR A 431 23.63 -0.55 -4.06
C THR A 431 23.65 0.57 -3.05
N VAL A 432 23.27 1.78 -3.47
CA VAL A 432 23.12 2.97 -2.61
C VAL A 432 21.68 3.48 -2.70
N GLY A 433 21.13 3.96 -1.59
CA GLY A 433 19.76 4.42 -1.56
C GLY A 433 19.32 5.11 -0.28
N ALA A 434 18.06 5.51 -0.26
CA ALA A 434 17.34 6.04 0.89
C ALA A 434 16.07 5.21 1.12
N LYS A 435 15.74 4.88 2.38
CA LYS A 435 14.53 4.10 2.71
C LYS A 435 13.86 4.52 4.01
N SER A 436 12.57 4.25 4.14
CA SER A 436 11.84 4.30 5.40
C SER A 436 10.71 3.27 5.41
N GLY A 437 10.63 2.48 6.49
CA GLY A 437 9.50 1.59 6.77
C GLY A 437 8.38 2.25 7.56
N PHE A 438 8.46 3.56 7.80
CA PHE A 438 7.54 4.31 8.64
C PHE A 438 6.69 5.30 7.82
N GLN A 439 5.45 5.52 8.28
CA GLN A 439 4.49 6.42 7.65
C GLN A 439 3.55 6.99 8.72
N GLN A 440 3.38 8.33 8.73
CA GLN A 440 2.33 9.01 9.49
C GLN A 440 1.90 10.32 8.81
N THR A 441 0.81 10.93 9.27
CA THR A 441 0.32 12.21 8.74
C THR A 441 1.35 13.33 8.94
N GLY A 442 1.57 14.12 7.89
CA GLY A 442 2.54 15.21 7.85
C GLY A 442 4.01 14.80 7.70
N TYR A 443 4.31 13.50 7.78
CA TYR A 443 5.65 12.92 7.50
C TYR A 443 6.17 13.36 6.15
N TRP A 444 7.43 13.78 6.08
CA TRP A 444 8.06 14.24 4.86
C TRP A 444 9.56 13.93 4.87
N ALA A 445 10.05 13.20 3.88
CA ALA A 445 11.47 13.04 3.63
C ALA A 445 11.82 13.53 2.22
N LEU A 446 12.99 14.15 2.06
CA LEU A 446 13.41 14.78 0.81
C LEU A 446 14.93 14.67 0.65
N PHE A 447 15.40 14.33 -0.57
CA PHE A 447 16.79 14.01 -0.87
C PHE A 447 17.30 14.67 -2.17
N ASP A 448 18.60 14.93 -2.22
CA ASP A 448 19.36 15.56 -3.31
C ASP A 448 20.86 15.17 -3.20
N ASP A 449 21.63 15.42 -4.26
CA ASP A 449 23.10 15.53 -4.27
C ASP A 449 23.82 14.27 -3.73
N PHE A 450 23.45 13.09 -4.26
CA PHE A 450 24.13 11.83 -3.95
C PHE A 450 25.55 11.83 -4.55
N LYS A 451 26.59 11.68 -3.70
CA LYS A 451 27.99 11.64 -4.14
C LYS A 451 28.69 10.36 -3.76
N LEU A 452 29.60 9.93 -4.63
CA LEU A 452 30.43 8.74 -4.45
C LEU A 452 31.91 9.14 -4.55
N TYR A 453 32.65 8.97 -3.46
CA TYR A 453 34.08 9.23 -3.40
C TYR A 453 34.85 7.93 -3.23
N TYR A 454 35.92 7.74 -4.00
CA TYR A 454 36.89 6.68 -3.83
C TYR A 454 38.13 7.20 -3.11
N GLU A 455 38.51 6.53 -2.02
CA GLU A 455 39.59 6.92 -1.12
C GLU A 455 40.83 6.01 -1.26
N GLY A 456 40.92 5.23 -2.34
CA GLY A 456 42.06 4.34 -2.58
C GLY A 456 41.98 3.01 -1.84
N GLN A 457 43.12 2.31 -1.78
CA GLN A 457 43.27 1.06 -1.04
C GLN A 457 43.62 1.36 0.42
N ASP A 458 42.74 0.99 1.36
CA ASP A 458 42.95 1.14 2.82
C ASP A 458 42.78 -0.21 3.52
N TYR A 459 43.80 -1.07 3.40
CA TYR A 459 43.82 -2.39 4.03
C TYR A 459 43.87 -2.32 5.56
N THR A 460 44.61 -1.35 6.11
CA THR A 460 44.81 -1.19 7.56
C THR A 460 43.54 -0.69 8.25
N GLY A 461 42.78 0.22 7.65
CA GLY A 461 41.46 0.62 8.14
C GLY A 461 40.47 -0.54 8.10
N ALA A 462 40.46 -1.33 7.02
CA ALA A 462 39.63 -2.53 6.94
C ALA A 462 40.00 -3.58 8.03
N ALA A 463 41.28 -3.79 8.31
CA ALA A 463 41.74 -4.65 9.39
C ALA A 463 41.38 -4.10 10.79
N THR A 464 41.41 -2.77 10.96
CA THR A 464 40.96 -2.11 12.19
C THR A 464 39.48 -2.36 12.44
N MET A 465 38.62 -2.19 11.43
CA MET A 465 37.18 -2.49 11.51
C MET A 465 36.91 -3.97 11.85
N VAL A 466 37.70 -4.91 11.31
CA VAL A 466 37.59 -6.34 11.67
C VAL A 466 37.99 -6.56 13.13
N ASN A 467 39.05 -5.91 13.63
CA ASN A 467 39.47 -6.01 15.03
C ASN A 467 38.43 -5.43 16.01
N GLU A 468 37.74 -4.34 15.65
CA GLU A 468 36.62 -3.79 16.42
C GLU A 468 35.46 -4.79 16.52
N LEU A 469 35.06 -5.41 15.41
CA LEU A 469 34.05 -6.46 15.37
C LEU A 469 34.47 -7.71 16.16
N VAL A 470 35.76 -8.09 16.14
CA VAL A 470 36.31 -9.15 17.00
C VAL A 470 36.16 -8.81 18.49
N ALA A 471 36.39 -7.55 18.88
CA ALA A 471 36.24 -7.11 20.26
C ALA A 471 34.76 -7.11 20.72
N GLU A 472 33.82 -6.68 19.87
CA GLU A 472 32.38 -6.82 20.13
C GLU A 472 31.98 -8.30 20.26
N ALA A 473 32.39 -9.14 19.30
CA ALA A 473 32.09 -10.57 19.29
C ALA A 473 32.64 -11.29 20.53
N LYS A 474 33.86 -10.98 20.98
CA LYS A 474 34.44 -11.52 22.23
C LYS A 474 33.66 -11.10 23.47
N THR A 475 33.22 -9.84 23.52
CA THR A 475 32.38 -9.33 24.62
C THR A 475 31.05 -10.06 24.69
N LEU A 476 30.43 -10.29 23.52
CA LEU A 476 29.16 -11.00 23.40
C LEU A 476 29.29 -12.52 23.66
N ALA A 477 30.41 -13.14 23.28
CA ALA A 477 30.71 -14.54 23.54
C ALA A 477 30.90 -14.86 25.04
N ALA A 478 31.15 -13.84 25.87
CA ALA A 478 31.20 -13.98 27.34
C ALA A 478 29.82 -13.88 28.02
N ALA A 479 28.76 -13.57 27.28
CA ALA A 479 27.39 -13.49 27.81
C ALA A 479 26.74 -14.89 27.94
N HIS A 480 25.54 -14.93 28.51
CA HIS A 480 24.75 -16.16 28.57
C HIS A 480 23.91 -16.33 27.29
N LEU A 481 24.33 -17.24 26.40
CA LEU A 481 23.74 -17.46 25.07
C LEU A 481 23.76 -18.94 24.65
N GLN A 482 23.06 -19.27 23.56
CA GLN A 482 23.04 -20.63 23.01
C GLN A 482 24.43 -21.12 22.60
N GLY A 483 24.73 -22.41 22.82
CA GLY A 483 26.00 -23.02 22.45
C GLY A 483 26.28 -22.96 20.93
N SER A 484 25.23 -23.06 20.11
CA SER A 484 25.31 -22.85 18.66
C SER A 484 25.69 -21.41 18.27
N ALA A 485 25.15 -20.40 18.97
CA ALA A 485 25.49 -18.99 18.76
C ALA A 485 26.91 -18.66 19.24
N LEU A 486 27.33 -19.23 20.39
CA LEU A 486 28.71 -19.15 20.88
C LEU A 486 29.71 -19.80 19.91
N THR A 487 29.34 -20.93 19.30
CA THR A 487 30.16 -21.60 18.27
C THR A 487 30.31 -20.73 17.03
N ALA A 488 29.22 -20.11 16.56
CA ALA A 488 29.25 -19.19 15.44
C ALA A 488 30.15 -17.96 15.71
N LEU A 489 30.03 -17.36 16.90
CA LEU A 489 30.91 -16.26 17.34
C LEU A 489 32.37 -16.70 17.40
N SER A 490 32.67 -17.86 17.99
CA SER A 490 34.04 -18.37 18.14
C SER A 490 34.72 -18.59 16.78
N ASN A 491 34.01 -19.19 15.83
CA ASN A 491 34.49 -19.39 14.45
C ASN A 491 34.71 -18.07 13.70
N ALA A 492 33.80 -17.10 13.86
CA ALA A 492 33.92 -15.79 13.26
C ALA A 492 35.07 -14.96 13.88
N ILE A 493 35.27 -15.03 15.20
CA ILE A 493 36.41 -14.42 15.91
C ILE A 493 37.73 -14.96 15.36
N ALA A 494 37.89 -16.29 15.29
CA ALA A 494 39.12 -16.91 14.78
C ALA A 494 39.41 -16.49 13.32
N SER A 495 38.37 -16.41 12.48
CA SER A 495 38.50 -15.95 11.09
C SER A 495 38.84 -14.45 11.00
N GLY A 496 38.30 -13.63 11.90
CA GLY A 496 38.62 -12.21 12.03
C GLY A 496 40.06 -11.96 12.43
N GLU A 497 40.53 -12.63 13.49
CA GLU A 497 41.92 -12.55 13.95
C GLU A 497 42.91 -13.03 12.88
N GLN A 498 42.59 -14.13 12.18
CA GLN A 498 43.41 -14.61 11.07
C GLN A 498 43.49 -13.60 9.92
N ALA A 499 42.36 -13.01 9.50
CA ALA A 499 42.33 -12.08 8.38
C ALA A 499 42.99 -10.72 8.71
N ALA A 500 42.78 -10.21 9.93
CA ALA A 500 43.34 -8.93 10.38
C ALA A 500 44.81 -9.02 10.82
N GLY A 501 45.27 -10.21 11.22
CA GLY A 501 46.65 -10.48 11.64
C GLY A 501 47.58 -11.04 10.54
N ALA A 502 47.13 -11.12 9.29
CA ALA A 502 47.92 -11.69 8.20
C ALA A 502 49.10 -10.79 7.76
N ASP A 503 50.27 -11.39 7.49
CA ASP A 503 51.48 -10.69 7.00
C ASP A 503 51.25 -9.87 5.72
N THR A 504 50.23 -10.23 4.93
CA THR A 504 49.77 -9.48 3.76
C THR A 504 48.25 -9.39 3.80
N LEU A 505 47.73 -8.19 4.03
CA LEU A 505 46.30 -7.94 4.15
C LEU A 505 45.59 -8.00 2.78
N VAL A 506 44.46 -8.68 2.74
CA VAL A 506 43.64 -8.86 1.53
C VAL A 506 42.22 -8.39 1.81
N LEU A 507 41.73 -7.39 1.05
CA LEU A 507 40.38 -6.82 1.27
C LEU A 507 39.27 -7.88 1.16
N LYS A 508 39.44 -8.90 0.32
CA LYS A 508 38.47 -9.99 0.18
C LYS A 508 38.31 -10.79 1.48
N ASP A 509 39.42 -11.14 2.11
CA ASP A 509 39.42 -11.98 3.31
C ASP A 509 38.95 -11.17 4.53
N LEU A 510 39.37 -9.90 4.62
CA LEU A 510 38.85 -8.93 5.60
C LEU A 510 37.35 -8.70 5.46
N ALA A 511 36.85 -8.54 4.23
CA ALA A 511 35.42 -8.39 3.96
C ALA A 511 34.63 -9.65 4.34
N MET A 512 35.11 -10.85 3.98
CA MET A 512 34.49 -12.12 4.37
C MET A 512 34.47 -12.31 5.89
N ALA A 513 35.55 -11.96 6.59
CA ALA A 513 35.60 -12.01 8.05
C ALA A 513 34.63 -11.01 8.70
N SER A 514 34.57 -9.77 8.21
CA SER A 514 33.62 -8.74 8.66
C SER A 514 32.15 -9.17 8.49
N GLN A 515 31.81 -9.80 7.35
CA GLN A 515 30.49 -10.41 7.13
C GLN A 515 30.18 -11.51 8.15
N ALA A 516 31.10 -12.45 8.35
CA ALA A 516 30.92 -13.56 9.28
C ALA A 516 30.75 -13.09 10.73
N LEU A 517 31.57 -12.13 11.18
CA LEU A 517 31.47 -11.49 12.49
C LEU A 517 30.12 -10.80 12.67
N THR A 518 29.71 -9.97 11.70
CA THR A 518 28.42 -9.25 11.79
C THR A 518 27.23 -10.23 11.92
N ALA A 519 27.21 -11.29 11.12
CA ALA A 519 26.15 -12.30 11.18
C ALA A 519 26.13 -13.10 12.50
N ALA A 520 27.31 -13.45 13.02
CA ALA A 520 27.44 -14.13 14.31
C ALA A 520 27.05 -13.24 15.48
N ILE A 521 27.40 -11.94 15.44
CA ILE A 521 27.03 -10.93 16.43
C ILE A 521 25.51 -10.76 16.53
N GLU A 522 24.80 -10.61 15.42
CA GLU A 522 23.33 -10.46 15.45
C GLU A 522 22.61 -11.75 15.93
N THR A 523 23.17 -12.91 15.60
CA THR A 523 22.71 -14.21 16.12
C THR A 523 22.91 -14.29 17.64
N GLY A 524 24.10 -13.90 18.13
CA GLY A 524 24.42 -13.83 19.55
C GLY A 524 23.52 -12.85 20.32
N LYS A 525 23.30 -11.64 19.81
CA LYS A 525 22.43 -10.62 20.42
C LYS A 525 21.00 -11.14 20.59
N THR A 526 20.46 -11.78 19.56
CA THR A 526 19.13 -12.40 19.59
C THR A 526 19.04 -13.49 20.67
N SER A 527 20.07 -14.33 20.78
CA SER A 527 20.16 -15.40 21.77
C SER A 527 20.25 -14.85 23.20
N VAL A 528 21.14 -13.89 23.45
CA VAL A 528 21.30 -13.20 24.75
C VAL A 528 20.01 -12.53 25.19
N ALA A 529 19.28 -11.88 24.26
CA ALA A 529 18.00 -11.24 24.57
C ALA A 529 16.95 -12.26 25.08
N ALA A 530 16.89 -13.46 24.49
CA ALA A 530 15.97 -14.51 24.93
C ALA A 530 16.30 -15.03 26.35
N TYR A 531 17.58 -15.30 26.65
CA TYR A 531 17.99 -15.68 28.01
C TYR A 531 17.77 -14.55 29.02
N THR A 532 18.01 -13.29 28.64
CA THR A 532 17.79 -12.12 29.49
C THR A 532 16.32 -11.95 29.86
N ALA A 533 15.40 -12.18 28.90
CA ALA A 533 13.96 -12.18 29.15
C ALA A 533 13.54 -13.28 30.15
N LEU A 534 14.05 -14.50 29.97
CA LEU A 534 13.79 -15.62 30.88
C LEU A 534 14.38 -15.36 32.28
N GLN A 535 15.60 -14.82 32.38
CA GLN A 535 16.23 -14.44 33.65
C GLN A 535 15.45 -13.35 34.39
N THR A 536 14.92 -12.37 33.65
CA THR A 536 14.08 -11.31 34.21
C THR A 536 12.78 -11.88 34.79
N ALA A 537 12.13 -12.78 34.05
CA ALA A 537 10.92 -13.47 34.50
C ALA A 537 11.18 -14.38 35.72
N LEU A 538 12.30 -15.13 35.73
CA LEU A 538 12.77 -15.92 36.87
C LEU A 538 12.99 -15.05 38.12
N THR A 539 13.67 -13.92 37.98
CA THR A 539 13.93 -12.99 39.08
C THR A 539 12.62 -12.43 39.65
N ALA A 540 11.69 -12.02 38.78
CA ALA A 540 10.38 -11.54 39.19
C ALA A 540 9.53 -12.64 39.87
N ALA A 541 9.68 -13.90 39.43
CA ALA A 541 8.98 -15.05 40.01
C ALA A 541 9.53 -15.42 41.40
N GLN A 542 10.85 -15.45 41.55
CA GLN A 542 11.52 -15.66 42.83
C GLN A 542 11.17 -14.56 43.84
N ALA A 543 11.14 -13.30 43.39
CA ALA A 543 10.74 -12.16 44.23
C ALA A 543 9.23 -12.14 44.59
N ALA A 544 8.38 -12.80 43.79
CA ALA A 544 6.95 -12.93 44.05
C ALA A 544 6.59 -14.10 44.97
N LEU A 545 7.46 -15.11 45.09
CA LEU A 545 7.20 -16.34 45.83
C LEU A 545 7.23 -16.10 47.35
N GLY A 546 6.15 -16.48 48.03
CA GLY A 546 6.06 -16.53 49.49
C GLY A 546 5.09 -17.62 49.96
N SER A 547 4.74 -17.62 51.24
CA SER A 547 3.73 -18.54 51.79
C SER A 547 2.33 -18.17 51.27
N GLY A 548 1.64 -19.09 50.61
CA GLY A 548 0.30 -18.84 50.07
C GLY A 548 -0.24 -19.97 49.21
N MET A 549 -1.48 -19.84 48.73
CA MET A 549 -2.07 -20.81 47.80
C MET A 549 -1.30 -20.80 46.47
N GLY A 550 -1.00 -21.97 45.92
CA GLY A 550 -0.25 -22.11 44.66
C GLY A 550 1.26 -21.86 44.76
N ALA A 551 1.82 -21.68 45.96
CA ALA A 551 3.27 -21.49 46.15
C ALA A 551 4.09 -22.65 45.54
N ASP A 552 3.67 -23.90 45.77
CA ASP A 552 4.32 -25.09 45.22
C ASP A 552 4.30 -25.11 43.67
N SER A 553 3.20 -24.68 43.07
CA SER A 553 3.05 -24.59 41.61
C SER A 553 3.95 -23.52 41.00
N LEU A 554 4.07 -22.35 41.66
CA LEU A 554 5.02 -21.31 41.27
C LEU A 554 6.47 -21.79 41.43
N GLN A 555 6.80 -22.47 42.54
CA GLN A 555 8.12 -23.05 42.76
C GLN A 555 8.46 -24.12 41.71
N ALA A 556 7.51 -24.95 41.30
CA ALA A 556 7.71 -25.91 40.21
C ALA A 556 7.98 -25.22 38.86
N ALA A 557 7.23 -24.16 38.53
CA ALA A 557 7.45 -23.37 37.33
C ALA A 557 8.82 -22.67 37.33
N ILE A 558 9.26 -22.11 38.47
CA ILE A 558 10.60 -21.54 38.65
C ILE A 558 11.68 -22.62 38.41
N THR A 559 11.50 -23.82 38.95
CA THR A 559 12.46 -24.93 38.76
C THR A 559 12.60 -25.32 37.28
N ILE A 560 11.47 -25.43 36.56
CA ILE A 560 11.46 -25.73 35.12
C ILE A 560 12.13 -24.60 34.31
N ALA A 561 11.77 -23.35 34.61
CA ALA A 561 12.34 -22.19 33.95
C ALA A 561 13.85 -22.04 34.23
N GLN A 562 14.33 -22.38 35.43
CA GLN A 562 15.75 -22.37 35.77
C GLN A 562 16.51 -23.49 35.05
N ALA A 563 15.94 -24.68 34.93
CA ALA A 563 16.51 -25.76 34.13
C ALA A 563 16.61 -25.39 32.65
N MET A 564 15.59 -24.70 32.11
CA MET A 564 15.62 -24.18 30.74
C MET A 564 16.64 -23.04 30.56
N TYR A 565 16.75 -22.11 31.53
CA TYR A 565 17.76 -21.06 31.51
C TYR A 565 19.18 -21.65 31.51
N ASN A 566 19.43 -22.70 32.30
CA ASN A 566 20.76 -23.35 32.34
C ASN A 566 21.08 -24.19 31.08
N ASN A 567 20.10 -24.47 30.20
CA ASN A 567 20.29 -25.29 29.02
C ASN A 567 20.70 -24.43 27.82
N LEU A 568 22.01 -24.41 27.50
CA LEU A 568 22.55 -23.65 26.37
C LEU A 568 22.15 -24.20 24.98
N GLU A 569 21.57 -25.40 24.91
CA GLU A 569 21.06 -25.99 23.66
C GLU A 569 19.54 -25.79 23.49
N ALA A 570 18.89 -25.01 24.37
CA ALA A 570 17.48 -24.67 24.24
C ALA A 570 17.22 -23.80 22.99
N ASP A 571 16.19 -24.12 22.22
CA ASP A 571 15.76 -23.27 21.10
C ASP A 571 15.02 -22.00 21.59
N LEU A 572 14.94 -20.98 20.72
CA LEU A 572 14.37 -19.68 21.08
C LEU A 572 12.86 -19.74 21.41
N ALA A 573 12.11 -20.68 20.81
CA ALA A 573 10.69 -20.86 21.10
C ALA A 573 10.49 -21.55 22.46
N SER A 574 11.33 -22.53 22.82
CA SER A 574 11.36 -23.15 24.15
C SER A 574 11.70 -22.14 25.25
N LEU A 575 12.65 -21.23 25.02
CA LEU A 575 12.98 -20.13 25.95
C LEU A 575 11.80 -19.16 26.11
N ALA A 576 11.14 -18.77 25.02
CA ALA A 576 9.96 -17.91 25.05
C ALA A 576 8.75 -18.58 25.73
N ALA A 577 8.56 -19.89 25.53
CA ALA A 577 7.53 -20.69 26.19
C ALA A 577 7.78 -20.77 27.71
N ALA A 578 9.01 -21.10 28.14
CA ALA A 578 9.37 -21.11 29.57
C ALA A 578 9.16 -19.73 30.22
N THR A 579 9.51 -18.64 29.51
CA THR A 579 9.27 -17.26 29.95
C THR A 579 7.78 -16.97 30.10
N THR A 580 6.94 -17.48 29.19
CA THR A 580 5.48 -17.32 29.24
C THR A 580 4.88 -18.09 30.40
N GLU A 581 5.25 -19.36 30.58
CA GLU A 581 4.67 -20.21 31.62
C GLU A 581 5.07 -19.80 33.03
N VAL A 582 6.31 -19.33 33.27
CA VAL A 582 6.69 -18.81 34.59
C VAL A 582 5.94 -17.50 34.91
N ASN A 583 5.73 -16.61 33.92
CA ASN A 583 4.93 -15.40 34.11
C ASN A 583 3.44 -15.71 34.39
N LYS A 584 2.86 -16.72 33.70
CA LYS A 584 1.51 -17.22 34.01
C LYS A 584 1.43 -17.78 35.43
N ALA A 585 2.43 -18.55 35.87
CA ALA A 585 2.48 -19.09 37.23
C ALA A 585 2.56 -17.96 38.29
N VAL A 586 3.31 -16.90 38.02
CA VAL A 586 3.36 -15.69 38.88
C VAL A 586 1.99 -15.01 38.95
N LEU A 587 1.30 -14.86 37.82
CA LEU A 587 -0.05 -14.30 37.80
C LEU A 587 -1.04 -15.19 38.56
N ALA A 588 -1.00 -16.51 38.35
CA ALA A 588 -1.85 -17.47 39.05
C ALA A 588 -1.64 -17.41 40.57
N TYR A 589 -0.39 -17.39 41.04
CA TYR A 589 -0.05 -17.23 42.45
C TYR A 589 -0.57 -15.89 43.02
N ARG A 590 -0.41 -14.79 42.29
CA ARG A 590 -0.88 -13.46 42.72
C ARG A 590 -2.41 -13.35 42.78
N LEU A 591 -3.12 -13.94 41.81
CA LEU A 591 -4.59 -14.03 41.84
C LEU A 591 -5.09 -14.92 42.98
N ALA A 592 -4.40 -16.04 43.27
CA ALA A 592 -4.75 -16.94 44.37
C ALA A 592 -4.53 -16.33 45.76
N ASN A 593 -3.63 -15.34 45.89
CA ASN A 593 -3.32 -14.64 47.14
C ASN A 593 -3.74 -13.16 47.08
N ALA A 594 -4.78 -12.86 46.30
CA ALA A 594 -5.34 -11.53 46.14
C ALA A 594 -5.88 -10.95 47.46
N THR A 595 -5.83 -9.62 47.61
CA THR A 595 -6.36 -8.91 48.78
C THR A 595 -7.21 -7.70 48.37
N GLY A 596 -8.01 -7.18 49.30
CA GLY A 596 -8.89 -6.02 49.07
C GLY A 596 -10.26 -6.39 48.49
N ALA A 597 -11.02 -5.38 48.08
CA ALA A 597 -12.38 -5.55 47.58
C ALA A 597 -12.40 -6.01 46.11
N VAL A 598 -13.22 -7.02 45.82
CA VAL A 598 -13.45 -7.51 44.45
C VAL A 598 -14.31 -6.51 43.66
N PRO A 599 -13.88 -6.06 42.46
CA PRO A 599 -14.70 -5.23 41.59
C PRO A 599 -16.00 -5.92 41.15
N THR A 600 -17.10 -5.17 41.04
CA THR A 600 -18.34 -5.68 40.44
C THR A 600 -18.33 -5.40 38.94
N VAL A 601 -18.48 -6.47 38.15
CA VAL A 601 -18.38 -6.46 36.69
C VAL A 601 -19.61 -7.11 36.07
N THR A 602 -20.11 -6.55 34.97
CA THR A 602 -21.20 -7.16 34.19
C THR A 602 -20.77 -7.30 32.73
N THR A 603 -20.85 -8.49 32.14
CA THR A 603 -20.70 -8.66 30.68
C THR A 603 -22.02 -8.31 29.99
N THR A 604 -21.98 -7.51 28.93
CA THR A 604 -23.16 -7.26 28.10
C THR A 604 -23.50 -8.52 27.29
N LYS A 605 -24.77 -8.94 27.29
CA LYS A 605 -25.21 -10.17 26.59
C LYS A 605 -25.14 -10.04 25.06
N GLN A 606 -25.40 -8.84 24.53
CA GLN A 606 -25.20 -8.53 23.12
C GLN A 606 -23.70 -8.47 22.79
N TYR A 607 -23.33 -8.98 21.62
CA TYR A 607 -21.98 -8.97 21.07
C TYR A 607 -22.04 -8.84 19.54
N ALA A 608 -20.95 -8.40 18.93
CA ALA A 608 -20.71 -8.51 17.49
C ALA A 608 -19.52 -9.44 17.23
N ARG A 609 -19.44 -10.03 16.03
CA ARG A 609 -18.44 -11.05 15.69
C ARG A 609 -18.13 -11.07 14.20
N GLY A 610 -16.88 -11.37 13.89
CA GLY A 610 -16.44 -11.84 12.59
C GLY A 610 -15.98 -13.30 12.69
N SER A 611 -15.05 -13.67 11.80
CA SER A 611 -14.48 -15.01 11.70
C SER A 611 -13.23 -15.19 12.56
N SER A 612 -12.37 -14.17 12.64
CA SER A 612 -11.18 -14.16 13.50
C SER A 612 -11.25 -13.13 14.64
N VAL A 613 -12.42 -12.53 14.85
CA VAL A 613 -12.62 -11.36 15.72
C VAL A 613 -13.96 -11.39 16.45
N ALA A 614 -14.00 -10.85 17.67
CA ALA A 614 -15.23 -10.65 18.45
C ALA A 614 -15.20 -9.31 19.20
N PHE A 615 -16.39 -8.76 19.48
CA PHE A 615 -16.57 -7.49 20.16
C PHE A 615 -17.49 -7.66 21.35
N LEU A 616 -17.05 -7.20 22.52
CA LEU A 616 -17.77 -7.33 23.78
C LEU A 616 -17.81 -6.00 24.53
N ARG A 617 -18.85 -5.83 25.35
CA ARG A 617 -19.01 -4.70 26.27
C ARG A 617 -19.12 -5.20 27.71
N GLY A 618 -18.81 -4.31 28.65
CA GLY A 618 -19.10 -4.55 30.06
C GLY A 618 -19.25 -3.26 30.86
N THR A 619 -19.75 -3.39 32.09
CA THR A 619 -19.70 -2.33 33.10
C THR A 619 -18.78 -2.75 34.25
N PHE A 620 -18.10 -1.79 34.86
CA PHE A 620 -17.02 -2.04 35.82
C PHE A 620 -17.13 -1.04 36.96
N THR A 621 -17.35 -1.52 38.18
CA THR A 621 -17.52 -0.68 39.38
C THR A 621 -16.66 -1.22 40.53
N GLY A 622 -16.19 -0.31 41.39
CA GLY A 622 -15.23 -0.61 42.45
C GLY A 622 -14.01 0.32 42.43
N THR A 623 -13.26 0.33 43.53
CA THR A 623 -12.07 1.16 43.75
C THR A 623 -10.78 0.42 43.37
N GLY A 624 -9.72 1.15 43.01
CA GLY A 624 -8.39 0.55 42.80
C GLY A 624 -8.24 -0.32 41.54
N ILE A 625 -9.19 -0.29 40.61
CA ILE A 625 -9.15 -1.04 39.35
C ILE A 625 -8.08 -0.46 38.42
N VAL A 626 -6.99 -1.21 38.22
CA VAL A 626 -5.87 -0.85 37.34
C VAL A 626 -6.09 -1.31 35.89
N GLU A 627 -6.80 -2.42 35.68
CA GLU A 627 -7.05 -2.99 34.36
C GLU A 627 -8.50 -3.43 34.19
N ARG A 628 -9.02 -3.33 32.96
CA ARG A 628 -10.36 -3.78 32.55
C ARG A 628 -10.24 -4.37 31.15
N GLY A 629 -10.88 -5.51 30.91
CA GLY A 629 -10.78 -6.19 29.62
C GLY A 629 -11.76 -7.34 29.45
N ILE A 630 -11.48 -8.19 28.48
CA ILE A 630 -12.19 -9.44 28.19
C ILE A 630 -11.22 -10.61 28.35
N CYS A 631 -11.66 -11.70 28.98
CA CYS A 631 -10.97 -12.99 28.96
C CYS A 631 -11.79 -14.02 28.18
N TRP A 632 -11.12 -14.90 27.44
CA TRP A 632 -11.76 -15.92 26.60
C TRP A 632 -11.01 -17.26 26.52
N SER A 633 -11.78 -18.32 26.30
CA SER A 633 -11.31 -19.70 26.20
C SER A 633 -12.27 -20.50 25.32
N THR A 634 -11.86 -21.68 24.87
CA THR A 634 -12.81 -22.68 24.33
C THR A 634 -13.47 -23.49 25.45
N ASN A 635 -12.98 -23.38 26.69
CA ASN A 635 -13.58 -23.94 27.89
C ASN A 635 -14.65 -22.99 28.48
N PRO A 636 -15.73 -23.49 29.12
CA PRO A 636 -16.85 -22.67 29.58
C PRO A 636 -16.55 -21.52 30.55
N GLU A 637 -15.48 -21.60 31.35
CA GLU A 637 -15.19 -20.66 32.43
C GLU A 637 -13.85 -19.93 32.24
N PRO A 638 -13.74 -19.01 31.26
CA PRO A 638 -12.48 -18.31 30.95
C PRO A 638 -12.03 -17.39 32.10
N THR A 639 -10.75 -17.39 32.39
CA THR A 639 -10.11 -16.58 33.45
C THR A 639 -8.99 -15.71 32.88
N LEU A 640 -8.36 -14.88 33.73
CA LEU A 640 -7.11 -14.20 33.38
C LEU A 640 -5.91 -15.13 33.12
N LEU A 641 -6.03 -16.44 33.39
CA LEU A 641 -5.01 -17.45 33.09
C LEU A 641 -5.22 -18.13 31.73
N ASP A 642 -6.39 -17.92 31.11
CA ASP A 642 -6.65 -18.27 29.72
C ASP A 642 -6.11 -17.14 28.81
N ASN A 643 -6.82 -16.80 27.72
CA ASN A 643 -6.50 -15.64 26.89
C ASN A 643 -7.20 -14.40 27.45
N SER A 644 -6.54 -13.24 27.41
CA SER A 644 -7.17 -11.97 27.81
C SER A 644 -6.64 -10.78 27.01
N SER A 645 -7.44 -9.71 26.97
CA SER A 645 -7.13 -8.46 26.27
C SER A 645 -7.82 -7.29 26.97
N SER A 646 -7.07 -6.22 27.21
CA SER A 646 -7.57 -4.92 27.68
C SER A 646 -7.72 -3.89 26.52
N THR A 647 -7.49 -4.33 25.27
CA THR A 647 -7.55 -3.49 24.06
C THR A 647 -8.99 -3.01 23.81
N ARG A 648 -9.19 -1.70 23.96
CA ARG A 648 -10.46 -1.05 23.61
C ARG A 648 -10.59 -0.82 22.12
N PHE A 649 -11.84 -0.76 21.66
CA PHE A 649 -12.18 -0.46 20.27
C PHE A 649 -13.17 0.70 20.20
N GLY A 650 -12.76 1.78 19.53
CA GLY A 650 -13.51 3.04 19.51
C GLY A 650 -13.50 3.78 20.85
N ASN A 651 -14.20 4.91 20.89
CA ASN A 651 -14.27 5.79 22.07
C ASN A 651 -15.57 5.62 22.89
N THR A 652 -16.50 4.81 22.42
CA THR A 652 -17.88 4.76 22.94
C THR A 652 -18.02 3.77 24.09
N GLY A 653 -17.65 4.20 25.30
CA GLY A 653 -17.77 3.44 26.54
C GLY A 653 -16.68 2.37 26.71
N TYR A 654 -17.06 1.21 27.25
CA TYR A 654 -16.17 0.06 27.39
C TYR A 654 -16.50 -1.01 26.34
N LEU A 655 -16.11 -0.75 25.10
CA LEU A 655 -16.14 -1.71 24.00
C LEU A 655 -14.72 -2.25 23.79
N PHE A 656 -14.59 -3.57 23.75
CA PHE A 656 -13.33 -4.27 23.55
C PHE A 656 -13.37 -5.10 22.28
N ARG A 657 -12.23 -5.24 21.63
CA ARG A 657 -12.02 -6.11 20.47
C ARG A 657 -11.09 -7.24 20.85
N VAL A 658 -11.49 -8.44 20.49
CA VAL A 658 -10.74 -9.69 20.65
C VAL A 658 -10.34 -10.14 19.24
N ASP A 659 -9.04 -10.20 18.97
CA ASP A 659 -8.46 -10.60 17.68
C ASP A 659 -7.80 -12.00 17.77
N GLY A 660 -7.42 -12.56 16.61
CA GLY A 660 -6.66 -13.81 16.54
C GLY A 660 -7.49 -15.09 16.80
N LEU A 661 -8.82 -14.97 16.82
CA LEU A 661 -9.72 -16.11 16.98
C LEU A 661 -9.69 -17.01 15.73
N GLN A 662 -10.08 -18.27 15.92
CA GLN A 662 -10.25 -19.21 14.81
C GLN A 662 -11.67 -19.10 14.23
N PRO A 663 -11.86 -19.14 12.89
CA PRO A 663 -13.18 -19.22 12.27
C PRO A 663 -13.98 -20.45 12.71
N SER A 664 -15.31 -20.36 12.62
CA SER A 664 -16.22 -21.49 12.91
C SER A 664 -15.95 -22.18 14.25
N THR A 665 -15.62 -21.41 15.29
CA THR A 665 -15.17 -21.93 16.59
C THR A 665 -16.04 -21.38 17.72
N VAL A 666 -16.36 -22.25 18.69
CA VAL A 666 -17.10 -21.86 19.91
C VAL A 666 -16.10 -21.35 20.94
N TYR A 667 -16.32 -20.11 21.38
CA TYR A 667 -15.60 -19.49 22.48
C TYR A 667 -16.57 -19.11 23.60
N TYR A 668 -16.05 -19.13 24.81
CA TYR A 668 -16.67 -18.54 25.99
C TYR A 668 -15.87 -17.31 26.36
N MET A 669 -16.56 -16.21 26.65
CA MET A 669 -15.96 -14.90 26.86
C MET A 669 -16.66 -14.18 28.02
N ARG A 670 -15.91 -13.42 28.84
CA ARG A 670 -16.48 -12.51 29.83
C ARG A 670 -15.62 -11.29 30.07
N ALA A 671 -16.25 -10.22 30.56
CA ALA A 671 -15.57 -9.03 31.03
C ALA A 671 -14.87 -9.28 32.38
N TYR A 672 -13.72 -8.65 32.60
CA TYR A 672 -13.02 -8.67 33.88
C TYR A 672 -12.52 -7.26 34.30
N ALA A 673 -12.32 -7.07 35.60
CA ALA A 673 -11.58 -5.94 36.16
C ALA A 673 -10.58 -6.43 37.20
N LEU A 674 -9.32 -5.98 37.10
CA LEU A 674 -8.22 -6.33 38.00
C LEU A 674 -7.80 -5.11 38.83
N THR A 675 -7.56 -5.32 40.11
CA THR A 675 -7.05 -4.29 41.05
C THR A 675 -5.53 -4.38 41.24
N SER A 676 -4.93 -3.32 41.80
CA SER A 676 -3.50 -3.31 42.15
C SER A 676 -3.09 -4.39 43.16
N THR A 677 -4.05 -4.94 43.91
CA THR A 677 -3.87 -6.02 44.90
C THR A 677 -4.32 -7.39 44.38
N TYR A 678 -4.43 -7.52 43.06
CA TYR A 678 -4.80 -8.74 42.31
C TYR A 678 -6.21 -9.29 42.56
N ALA A 679 -7.06 -8.61 43.34
CA ALA A 679 -8.48 -8.95 43.39
C ALA A 679 -9.11 -8.72 42.01
N VAL A 680 -9.76 -9.75 41.47
CA VAL A 680 -10.34 -9.77 40.13
C VAL A 680 -11.86 -9.96 40.20
N GLY A 681 -12.59 -9.05 39.55
CA GLY A 681 -14.03 -9.18 39.31
C GLY A 681 -14.26 -9.74 37.91
N TYR A 682 -15.18 -10.70 37.79
CA TYR A 682 -15.61 -11.29 36.52
C TYR A 682 -17.10 -11.05 36.31
N GLY A 683 -17.51 -10.74 35.09
CA GLY A 683 -18.92 -10.70 34.69
C GLY A 683 -19.45 -12.05 34.19
N ASP A 684 -20.73 -12.09 33.83
CA ASP A 684 -21.37 -13.27 33.22
C ASP A 684 -20.59 -13.82 32.01
N VAL A 685 -20.55 -15.14 31.86
CA VAL A 685 -20.03 -15.79 30.64
C VAL A 685 -21.03 -15.66 29.50
N ILE A 686 -20.54 -15.32 28.30
CA ILE A 686 -21.29 -15.40 27.05
C ILE A 686 -20.64 -16.40 26.08
N LYS A 687 -21.47 -17.17 25.36
CA LYS A 687 -21.04 -18.13 24.32
C LYS A 687 -21.02 -17.41 22.96
N VAL A 688 -19.82 -17.15 22.45
CA VAL A 688 -19.60 -16.49 21.15
C VAL A 688 -19.10 -17.53 20.15
N ILE A 689 -19.86 -17.76 19.09
CA ILE A 689 -19.45 -18.64 17.99
C ILE A 689 -18.97 -17.76 16.83
N THR A 690 -17.69 -17.83 16.47
CA THR A 690 -17.14 -17.10 15.30
C THR A 690 -17.74 -17.62 14.01
N ILE A 691 -17.94 -16.75 13.02
CA ILE A 691 -18.54 -17.13 11.74
C ILE A 691 -17.50 -17.84 10.83
N PRO A 692 -17.92 -18.63 9.84
CA PRO A 692 -17.03 -19.10 8.79
C PRO A 692 -16.44 -17.92 8.03
N ARG A 693 -15.12 -17.85 7.87
CA ARG A 693 -14.43 -16.80 7.09
C ARG A 693 -14.99 -16.70 5.67
N GLY A 694 -15.32 -15.49 5.20
CA GLY A 694 -15.84 -15.28 3.86
C GLY A 694 -14.85 -15.73 2.76
N THR A 695 -15.37 -15.98 1.56
CA THR A 695 -14.59 -16.33 0.37
C THR A 695 -14.89 -15.43 -0.82
N THR A 696 -15.22 -14.16 -0.53
CA THR A 696 -15.30 -13.10 -1.53
C THR A 696 -13.93 -12.94 -2.18
N ARG A 697 -13.92 -12.86 -3.51
CA ARG A 697 -12.73 -12.62 -4.33
C ARG A 697 -13.03 -11.56 -5.37
N TYR A 698 -12.00 -10.89 -5.87
CA TYR A 698 -12.12 -9.90 -6.93
C TYR A 698 -11.15 -10.16 -8.08
N ASN A 699 -11.51 -9.64 -9.25
CA ASN A 699 -10.72 -9.63 -10.47
C ASN A 699 -10.71 -8.21 -11.03
N MET A 700 -9.51 -7.65 -11.24
CA MET A 700 -9.33 -6.38 -11.94
C MET A 700 -9.33 -6.64 -13.46
N VAL A 701 -10.27 -6.06 -14.19
CA VAL A 701 -10.31 -6.11 -15.66
C VAL A 701 -9.23 -5.18 -16.23
N SER A 702 -8.74 -5.44 -17.44
CA SER A 702 -7.81 -4.56 -18.13
C SER A 702 -8.45 -3.20 -18.52
N GLY A 703 -7.62 -2.18 -18.76
CA GLY A 703 -8.08 -0.86 -19.22
C GLY A 703 -8.07 0.25 -18.16
N PHE A 704 -7.62 -0.03 -16.93
CA PHE A 704 -7.27 1.01 -15.96
C PHE A 704 -5.99 1.76 -16.39
N PRO A 705 -5.91 3.08 -16.23
CA PRO A 705 -4.64 3.79 -16.12
C PRO A 705 -3.87 3.33 -14.87
N GLU A 706 -2.55 3.27 -14.95
CA GLU A 706 -1.68 2.64 -13.92
C GLU A 706 -1.90 3.18 -12.49
N ALA A 707 -2.10 4.49 -12.36
CA ALA A 707 -2.33 5.14 -11.08
C ALA A 707 -3.71 4.80 -10.48
N ASP A 708 -4.74 4.64 -11.33
CA ASP A 708 -6.08 4.22 -10.92
C ASP A 708 -6.10 2.73 -10.57
N TYR A 709 -5.44 1.90 -11.37
CA TYR A 709 -5.25 0.47 -11.09
C TYR A 709 -4.64 0.28 -9.70
N THR A 710 -3.54 1.00 -9.41
CA THR A 710 -2.83 0.90 -8.13
C THR A 710 -3.74 1.24 -6.94
N ARG A 711 -4.49 2.35 -7.00
CA ARG A 711 -5.39 2.78 -5.92
C ARG A 711 -6.58 1.82 -5.76
N VAL A 712 -7.30 1.52 -6.84
CA VAL A 712 -8.48 0.65 -6.80
C VAL A 712 -8.09 -0.77 -6.39
N ASN A 713 -7.00 -1.33 -6.88
CA ASN A 713 -6.54 -2.66 -6.50
C ASN A 713 -6.18 -2.73 -5.00
N ALA A 714 -5.52 -1.71 -4.44
CA ALA A 714 -5.25 -1.63 -3.00
C ALA A 714 -6.55 -1.50 -2.17
N ALA A 715 -7.47 -0.63 -2.60
CA ALA A 715 -8.78 -0.48 -1.97
C ALA A 715 -9.59 -1.78 -1.96
N MET A 716 -9.70 -2.44 -3.12
CA MET A 716 -10.40 -3.72 -3.28
C MET A 716 -9.77 -4.83 -2.43
N LYS A 717 -8.44 -4.93 -2.40
CA LYS A 717 -7.73 -5.91 -1.55
C LYS A 717 -8.12 -5.77 -0.08
N SER A 718 -8.13 -4.54 0.43
CA SER A 718 -8.50 -4.24 1.81
C SER A 718 -9.99 -4.46 2.06
N ALA A 719 -10.89 -3.96 1.21
CA ALA A 719 -12.33 -4.13 1.35
C ALA A 719 -12.76 -5.61 1.33
N VAL A 720 -12.13 -6.42 0.48
CA VAL A 720 -12.34 -7.88 0.44
C VAL A 720 -11.81 -8.57 1.69
N GLU A 721 -10.71 -8.10 2.29
CA GLU A 721 -10.24 -8.61 3.58
C GLU A 721 -11.20 -8.27 4.73
N TYR A 722 -11.73 -7.04 4.77
CA TYR A 722 -12.81 -6.66 5.70
C TYR A 722 -14.04 -7.57 5.53
N TYR A 723 -14.55 -7.75 4.30
CA TYR A 723 -15.67 -8.64 4.04
C TYR A 723 -15.39 -10.10 4.42
N ASN A 724 -14.21 -10.64 4.13
CA ASN A 724 -13.88 -12.01 4.47
C ASN A 724 -13.68 -12.21 5.97
N THR A 725 -13.21 -11.17 6.68
CA THR A 725 -13.06 -11.19 8.14
C THR A 725 -14.41 -11.06 8.85
N TYR A 726 -15.28 -10.12 8.44
CA TYR A 726 -16.50 -9.75 9.16
C TYR A 726 -17.80 -10.37 8.61
N THR A 727 -17.78 -10.99 7.43
CA THR A 727 -18.95 -11.70 6.86
C THR A 727 -18.64 -13.17 6.58
N SER A 728 -19.68 -14.00 6.55
CA SER A 728 -19.60 -15.40 6.12
C SER A 728 -19.98 -15.61 4.65
N ILE A 729 -19.95 -14.56 3.84
CA ILE A 729 -20.33 -14.59 2.42
C ILE A 729 -19.37 -15.53 1.66
N LYS A 730 -19.94 -16.55 1.01
CA LYS A 730 -19.19 -17.55 0.23
C LYS A 730 -19.34 -17.30 -1.26
N ASN A 731 -18.36 -17.72 -2.05
CA ASN A 731 -18.42 -17.84 -3.52
C ASN A 731 -18.70 -16.53 -4.30
N HIS A 732 -18.74 -15.38 -3.63
CA HIS A 732 -18.99 -14.08 -4.25
C HIS A 732 -17.78 -13.62 -5.06
N SER A 733 -18.02 -13.06 -6.24
CA SER A 733 -16.98 -12.82 -7.25
C SER A 733 -17.14 -11.43 -7.85
N LEU A 734 -16.20 -10.54 -7.52
CA LEU A 734 -16.26 -9.14 -7.93
C LEU A 734 -15.48 -8.94 -9.24
N THR A 735 -16.15 -8.44 -10.28
CA THR A 735 -15.52 -8.02 -11.53
C THR A 735 -15.37 -6.51 -11.51
N VAL A 736 -14.14 -6.04 -11.35
CA VAL A 736 -13.82 -4.63 -11.10
C VAL A 736 -13.32 -4.01 -12.41
N ASN A 737 -14.08 -3.05 -12.93
CA ASN A 737 -13.86 -2.41 -14.22
C ASN A 737 -13.46 -0.93 -14.04
N TYR A 738 -12.93 -0.33 -15.10
CA TYR A 738 -12.68 1.11 -15.17
C TYR A 738 -13.60 1.78 -16.18
N GLY A 739 -14.01 3.03 -15.92
CA GLY A 739 -14.75 3.85 -16.88
C GLY A 739 -14.53 5.33 -16.65
N SER A 740 -13.83 6.01 -17.57
CA SER A 740 -13.59 7.45 -17.49
C SER A 740 -14.87 8.32 -17.48
N GLY A 741 -15.99 7.77 -17.99
CA GLY A 741 -17.31 8.41 -17.93
C GLY A 741 -18.11 8.17 -16.65
N THR A 742 -17.64 7.30 -15.75
CA THR A 742 -18.25 7.09 -14.42
C THR A 742 -17.73 8.18 -13.48
N PRO A 743 -18.56 9.05 -12.87
CA PRO A 743 -18.05 10.15 -12.04
C PRO A 743 -17.42 9.70 -10.71
N THR A 744 -17.92 8.58 -10.15
CA THR A 744 -17.60 8.06 -8.82
C THR A 744 -17.20 6.59 -8.90
N ALA A 745 -18.09 5.69 -8.51
CA ALA A 745 -18.09 4.26 -8.77
C ALA A 745 -19.57 3.82 -8.92
N GLU A 746 -19.77 2.59 -9.39
CA GLU A 746 -21.10 1.99 -9.54
C GLU A 746 -21.00 0.45 -9.52
N ALA A 747 -22.06 -0.22 -9.10
CA ALA A 747 -22.10 -1.67 -9.01
C ALA A 747 -23.50 -2.23 -9.27
N SER A 748 -23.55 -3.52 -9.64
CA SER A 748 -24.79 -4.26 -9.80
C SER A 748 -24.81 -5.53 -8.94
N TYR A 749 -26.02 -5.98 -8.62
CA TYR A 749 -26.23 -7.23 -7.90
C TYR A 749 -25.54 -8.40 -8.61
N GLY A 750 -24.78 -9.20 -7.87
CA GLY A 750 -24.03 -10.33 -8.44
C GLY A 750 -22.55 -10.08 -8.70
N GLY A 751 -22.03 -8.87 -8.49
CA GLY A 751 -20.58 -8.63 -8.38
C GLY A 751 -19.94 -7.84 -9.51
N TRP A 752 -20.68 -7.29 -10.48
CA TRP A 752 -20.08 -6.36 -11.44
C TRP A 752 -19.94 -4.97 -10.79
N MET A 753 -18.77 -4.35 -10.92
CA MET A 753 -18.40 -3.06 -10.34
C MET A 753 -17.59 -2.24 -11.35
N ARG A 754 -17.70 -0.92 -11.35
CA ARG A 754 -16.92 0.00 -12.19
C ARG A 754 -16.50 1.25 -11.40
N PHE A 755 -15.23 1.62 -11.50
CA PHE A 755 -14.67 2.84 -10.89
C PHE A 755 -14.40 3.92 -11.93
N GLY A 756 -14.65 5.17 -11.54
CA GLY A 756 -14.31 6.38 -12.27
C GLY A 756 -12.87 6.85 -12.08
N PRO A 757 -12.47 7.98 -12.72
CA PRO A 757 -11.13 8.57 -12.62
C PRO A 757 -10.89 9.33 -11.30
N SER A 758 -11.93 9.58 -10.49
CA SER A 758 -11.82 10.43 -9.30
C SER A 758 -11.16 9.70 -8.14
N ALA A 759 -9.91 10.07 -7.82
CA ALA A 759 -9.10 9.41 -6.79
C ALA A 759 -9.73 9.41 -5.37
N SER A 760 -10.64 10.35 -5.06
CA SER A 760 -11.39 10.34 -3.79
C SER A 760 -12.43 9.23 -3.69
N TYR A 761 -12.84 8.64 -4.83
CA TYR A 761 -13.76 7.50 -4.92
C TYR A 761 -13.03 6.18 -5.22
N GLN A 762 -11.68 6.17 -5.17
CA GLN A 762 -10.85 4.98 -5.34
C GLN A 762 -10.26 4.55 -3.98
N GLN A 763 -11.10 4.60 -2.94
CA GLN A 763 -10.75 4.36 -1.53
C GLN A 763 -11.46 3.11 -0.99
N ILE A 764 -11.01 2.62 0.18
CA ILE A 764 -11.54 1.40 0.81
C ILE A 764 -13.03 1.55 1.12
N GLY A 765 -13.48 2.71 1.60
CA GLY A 765 -14.88 2.94 1.90
C GLY A 765 -15.77 2.92 0.66
N THR A 766 -15.32 3.47 -0.48
CA THR A 766 -16.04 3.33 -1.75
C THR A 766 -16.08 1.88 -2.22
N ALA A 767 -14.98 1.13 -2.10
CA ALA A 767 -14.98 -0.29 -2.43
C ALA A 767 -15.97 -1.10 -1.56
N LEU A 768 -16.04 -0.83 -0.26
CA LEU A 768 -17.02 -1.44 0.66
C LEU A 768 -18.46 -1.03 0.31
N HIS A 769 -18.70 0.24 -0.04
CA HIS A 769 -20.00 0.75 -0.47
C HIS A 769 -20.51 0.02 -1.73
N GLU A 770 -19.71 -0.03 -2.78
CA GLU A 770 -20.05 -0.75 -4.01
C GLU A 770 -20.20 -2.26 -3.75
N MET A 771 -19.38 -2.83 -2.87
CA MET A 771 -19.54 -4.23 -2.44
C MET A 771 -20.88 -4.47 -1.72
N ALA A 772 -21.44 -3.49 -1.00
CA ALA A 772 -22.79 -3.57 -0.44
C ALA A 772 -23.85 -3.67 -1.54
N HIS A 773 -23.72 -2.88 -2.60
CA HIS A 773 -24.57 -2.98 -3.80
C HIS A 773 -24.47 -4.34 -4.48
N THR A 774 -23.28 -4.94 -4.55
CA THR A 774 -23.17 -6.28 -5.15
C THR A 774 -23.89 -7.39 -4.37
N ILE A 775 -24.21 -7.17 -3.08
CA ILE A 775 -24.89 -8.15 -2.21
C ILE A 775 -26.34 -7.78 -1.85
N GLY A 776 -26.91 -6.74 -2.48
CA GLY A 776 -28.35 -6.47 -2.46
C GLY A 776 -28.79 -5.16 -1.82
N VAL A 777 -27.89 -4.42 -1.16
CA VAL A 777 -28.18 -3.05 -0.69
C VAL A 777 -28.44 -2.18 -1.92
N GLY A 778 -29.58 -1.53 -2.03
CA GLY A 778 -29.94 -0.71 -3.19
C GLY A 778 -30.23 -1.44 -4.51
N THR A 779 -29.87 -2.71 -4.64
CA THR A 779 -29.95 -3.46 -5.91
C THR A 779 -30.91 -4.65 -5.85
N HIS A 780 -31.22 -5.17 -4.65
CA HIS A 780 -32.21 -6.23 -4.46
C HIS A 780 -33.59 -5.64 -4.17
N TRP A 781 -34.65 -6.29 -4.63
CA TRP A 781 -36.03 -5.78 -4.54
C TRP A 781 -36.55 -5.62 -3.10
N TYR A 782 -35.99 -6.38 -2.14
CA TYR A 782 -36.24 -6.18 -0.71
C TYR A 782 -35.74 -4.82 -0.19
N TRP A 783 -34.74 -4.21 -0.84
CA TRP A 783 -34.20 -2.91 -0.48
C TRP A 783 -34.79 -1.77 -1.31
N TYR A 784 -34.74 -1.85 -2.65
CA TYR A 784 -35.04 -0.68 -3.49
C TYR A 784 -36.53 -0.32 -3.56
N ASN A 785 -37.42 -1.25 -3.21
CA ASN A 785 -38.84 -0.94 -3.09
C ASN A 785 -39.12 -0.18 -1.77
N GLY A 786 -40.06 0.78 -1.80
CA GLY A 786 -40.35 1.66 -0.66
C GLY A 786 -40.95 0.94 0.57
N THR A 787 -41.69 -0.16 0.34
CA THR A 787 -42.29 -0.99 1.37
C THR A 787 -42.15 -2.47 0.99
N THR A 788 -41.45 -3.24 1.82
CA THR A 788 -41.17 -4.67 1.69
C THR A 788 -41.25 -5.34 3.06
N ALA A 789 -40.94 -6.64 3.14
CA ALA A 789 -40.75 -7.30 4.43
C ALA A 789 -39.51 -6.82 5.19
N LEU A 790 -38.48 -6.29 4.52
CA LEU A 790 -37.22 -5.91 5.18
C LEU A 790 -37.04 -4.40 5.33
N LYS A 791 -37.81 -3.59 4.59
CA LYS A 791 -37.74 -2.13 4.65
C LYS A 791 -39.13 -1.51 4.49
N ALA A 792 -39.51 -0.59 5.38
CA ALA A 792 -40.74 0.19 5.24
C ALA A 792 -40.55 1.62 5.79
N SER A 793 -41.21 2.60 5.18
CA SER A 793 -41.07 4.03 5.56
C SER A 793 -39.61 4.51 5.63
N GLY A 794 -38.74 3.99 4.76
CA GLY A 794 -37.30 4.31 4.74
C GLY A 794 -36.49 3.72 5.91
N LYS A 795 -37.04 2.77 6.68
CA LYS A 795 -36.37 2.10 7.80
C LYS A 795 -36.16 0.61 7.53
N TRP A 796 -35.00 0.09 7.90
CA TRP A 796 -34.75 -1.35 7.95
C TRP A 796 -35.58 -1.97 9.08
N LEU A 797 -36.21 -3.11 8.80
CA LEU A 797 -37.09 -3.84 9.73
C LEU A 797 -36.43 -5.13 10.26
N GLY A 798 -35.20 -5.43 9.83
CA GLY A 798 -34.42 -6.52 10.35
C GLY A 798 -33.82 -6.19 11.72
N GLU A 799 -33.65 -7.22 12.54
CA GLU A 799 -33.23 -7.14 13.93
C GLU A 799 -31.72 -7.30 14.09
N ARG A 800 -31.07 -8.16 13.30
CA ARG A 800 -29.66 -8.52 13.42
C ARG A 800 -28.76 -7.34 13.07
N ALA A 801 -28.97 -6.69 11.93
CA ALA A 801 -28.24 -5.47 11.58
C ALA A 801 -28.50 -4.34 12.60
N THR A 802 -29.76 -4.19 13.04
CA THR A 802 -30.14 -3.18 14.04
C THR A 802 -29.53 -3.46 15.42
N ALA A 803 -29.41 -4.72 15.83
CA ALA A 803 -28.76 -5.13 17.07
C ALA A 803 -27.24 -4.93 17.01
N VAL A 804 -26.61 -5.22 15.88
CA VAL A 804 -25.19 -4.90 15.62
C VAL A 804 -24.96 -3.39 15.70
N LEU A 805 -25.78 -2.57 15.03
CA LEU A 805 -25.69 -1.11 15.11
C LEU A 805 -25.76 -0.62 16.56
N ASN A 806 -26.82 -1.00 17.28
CA ASN A 806 -27.03 -0.57 18.66
C ASN A 806 -25.92 -1.06 19.59
N PHE A 807 -25.43 -2.29 19.40
CA PHE A 807 -24.29 -2.79 20.15
C PHE A 807 -23.00 -1.99 19.87
N MET A 808 -22.67 -1.72 18.60
CA MET A 808 -21.46 -0.97 18.26
C MET A 808 -21.55 0.48 18.77
N ASP A 809 -22.67 1.16 18.57
CA ASP A 809 -22.89 2.53 19.04
C ASP A 809 -23.14 2.65 20.56
N GLY A 810 -23.38 1.53 21.26
CA GLY A 810 -23.69 1.55 22.70
C GLY A 810 -25.08 2.12 23.01
N THR A 811 -26.00 2.06 22.06
CA THR A 811 -27.38 2.56 22.16
C THR A 811 -28.39 1.40 22.25
N THR A 812 -29.67 1.72 22.44
CA THR A 812 -30.77 0.73 22.37
C THR A 812 -31.91 1.13 21.43
N SER A 813 -31.81 2.31 20.80
CA SER A 813 -32.87 2.94 19.99
C SER A 813 -32.39 3.44 18.62
N ALA A 814 -31.14 3.20 18.23
CA ALA A 814 -30.64 3.54 16.91
C ALA A 814 -31.34 2.68 15.84
N GLN A 815 -31.62 3.27 14.68
CA GLN A 815 -32.30 2.61 13.57
C GLN A 815 -31.54 2.81 12.27
N ILE A 816 -31.36 1.72 11.52
CA ILE A 816 -30.86 1.78 10.16
C ILE A 816 -31.97 2.34 9.27
N SER A 817 -31.61 3.36 8.51
CA SER A 817 -32.47 4.02 7.54
C SER A 817 -31.86 3.84 6.14
N GLY A 818 -32.66 4.00 5.10
CA GLY A 818 -32.17 3.94 3.73
C GLY A 818 -33.21 4.39 2.72
N ASP A 819 -32.72 4.96 1.63
CA ASP A 819 -33.53 5.26 0.44
C ASP A 819 -33.63 4.02 -0.46
N ASN A 820 -33.85 4.19 -1.76
CA ASN A 820 -33.95 3.05 -2.68
C ASN A 820 -32.58 2.48 -3.11
N THR A 821 -31.48 3.16 -2.80
CA THR A 821 -30.10 2.82 -3.18
C THR A 821 -29.22 2.68 -1.94
N HIS A 822 -29.24 3.67 -1.07
CA HIS A 822 -28.26 3.91 -0.01
C HIS A 822 -28.78 3.54 1.39
N GLY A 823 -27.88 3.50 2.37
CA GLY A 823 -28.21 3.25 3.78
C GLY A 823 -27.38 4.08 4.77
N TRP A 824 -27.92 4.29 5.97
CA TRP A 824 -27.24 5.01 7.05
C TRP A 824 -27.77 4.60 8.44
N PRO A 825 -26.95 4.71 9.51
CA PRO A 825 -25.55 5.13 9.50
C PRO A 825 -24.60 4.09 8.89
N TYR A 826 -23.33 4.48 8.69
CA TYR A 826 -22.23 3.63 8.22
C TYR A 826 -22.35 3.03 6.80
N GLY A 827 -23.17 3.60 5.91
CA GLY A 827 -23.27 3.16 4.51
C GLY A 827 -22.12 3.60 3.60
N ILE A 828 -21.42 4.69 3.95
CA ILE A 828 -20.30 5.28 3.18
C ILE A 828 -20.76 5.73 1.78
N ASN A 829 -21.82 6.52 1.72
CA ASN A 829 -22.55 6.88 0.50
C ASN A 829 -21.84 7.94 -0.37
N GLY A 830 -20.62 8.32 0.00
CA GLY A 830 -19.77 9.21 -0.79
C GLY A 830 -18.41 9.42 -0.16
N ALA A 831 -17.46 9.94 -0.95
CA ALA A 831 -16.07 10.14 -0.51
C ALA A 831 -15.90 11.03 0.75
N HIS A 832 -16.88 11.88 1.06
CA HIS A 832 -16.87 12.72 2.26
C HIS A 832 -17.36 11.99 3.53
N GLU A 833 -18.02 10.83 3.39
CA GLU A 833 -18.35 9.93 4.50
C GLU A 833 -17.22 8.93 4.81
N ASP A 834 -16.27 8.75 3.89
CA ASP A 834 -15.12 7.86 4.10
C ASP A 834 -14.07 8.51 5.01
N LEU A 835 -14.15 8.20 6.30
CA LEU A 835 -13.22 8.71 7.32
C LEU A 835 -11.87 7.99 7.35
N GLY A 836 -11.63 6.96 6.52
CA GLY A 836 -10.36 6.22 6.55
C GLY A 836 -10.13 5.37 7.80
N THR A 837 -11.15 5.12 8.62
CA THR A 837 -11.01 4.49 9.95
C THR A 837 -11.40 3.02 9.97
N ASP A 838 -10.62 2.22 10.72
CA ASP A 838 -10.95 0.81 11.02
C ASP A 838 -12.33 0.66 11.70
N TRP A 839 -12.74 1.66 12.51
CA TRP A 839 -14.10 1.73 13.06
C TRP A 839 -15.16 1.69 11.96
N LEU A 840 -15.09 2.63 11.01
CA LEU A 840 -16.08 2.77 9.94
C LEU A 840 -16.18 1.50 9.09
N TYR A 841 -15.04 0.95 8.67
CA TYR A 841 -14.96 -0.23 7.81
C TYR A 841 -15.40 -1.52 8.53
N THR A 842 -15.05 -1.65 9.81
CA THR A 842 -15.51 -2.74 10.67
C THR A 842 -17.02 -2.70 10.87
N VAL A 843 -17.59 -1.56 11.28
CA VAL A 843 -19.03 -1.44 11.52
C VAL A 843 -19.82 -1.62 10.23
N ASN A 844 -19.41 -1.00 9.12
CA ASN A 844 -20.01 -1.23 7.80
C ASN A 844 -20.08 -2.73 7.48
N SER A 845 -18.95 -3.45 7.55
CA SER A 845 -18.88 -4.87 7.19
C SER A 845 -19.70 -5.78 8.13
N LEU A 846 -19.76 -5.45 9.43
CA LEU A 846 -20.63 -6.15 10.39
C LEU A 846 -22.12 -5.94 10.09
N LEU A 847 -22.52 -4.75 9.61
CA LEU A 847 -23.90 -4.50 9.15
C LEU A 847 -24.22 -5.31 7.89
N MET A 848 -23.26 -5.50 6.97
CA MET A 848 -23.45 -6.33 5.77
C MET A 848 -23.74 -7.79 6.11
N GLN A 849 -23.02 -8.36 7.10
CA GLN A 849 -23.36 -9.66 7.67
C GLN A 849 -24.79 -9.62 8.28
N GLY A 850 -25.10 -8.61 9.08
CA GLY A 850 -26.42 -8.45 9.73
C GLY A 850 -27.59 -8.38 8.73
N PHE A 851 -27.46 -7.67 7.62
CA PHE A 851 -28.48 -7.60 6.56
C PHE A 851 -28.72 -8.98 5.94
N GLY A 852 -27.65 -9.73 5.71
CA GLY A 852 -27.71 -11.12 5.25
C GLY A 852 -28.44 -12.04 6.24
N GLU A 853 -28.14 -11.94 7.54
CA GLU A 853 -28.82 -12.70 8.61
C GLU A 853 -30.31 -12.33 8.74
N ASP A 854 -30.65 -11.06 8.49
CA ASP A 854 -32.00 -10.51 8.61
C ASP A 854 -32.96 -10.91 7.48
N GLY A 855 -32.43 -11.28 6.32
CA GLY A 855 -33.25 -11.71 5.19
C GLY A 855 -32.77 -11.30 3.81
N LEU A 856 -31.76 -10.44 3.70
CA LEU A 856 -31.31 -9.94 2.41
C LEU A 856 -30.57 -11.06 1.64
N PRO A 857 -31.07 -11.52 0.48
CA PRO A 857 -30.41 -12.60 -0.24
C PRO A 857 -29.07 -12.15 -0.79
N THR A 858 -28.05 -13.01 -0.64
CA THR A 858 -26.75 -12.78 -1.29
C THR A 858 -26.73 -13.49 -2.66
N PRO A 859 -26.10 -12.92 -3.71
CA PRO A 859 -26.16 -13.47 -5.05
C PRO A 859 -25.61 -14.90 -5.15
N SER A 860 -24.57 -15.18 -4.36
CA SER A 860 -23.88 -16.46 -4.32
C SER A 860 -24.59 -17.53 -3.47
N GLY A 861 -25.65 -17.15 -2.73
CA GLY A 861 -26.46 -18.06 -1.91
C GLY A 861 -27.93 -18.16 -2.33
N LYS A 862 -28.47 -17.17 -3.06
CA LYS A 862 -29.91 -16.95 -3.37
C LYS A 862 -30.86 -16.88 -2.17
N PHE A 863 -30.38 -17.19 -0.97
CA PHE A 863 -31.09 -17.08 0.28
C PHE A 863 -30.30 -16.21 1.28
N THR A 864 -30.88 -16.03 2.46
CA THR A 864 -30.31 -15.33 3.62
C THR A 864 -28.98 -15.94 4.07
N THR A 865 -28.16 -15.17 4.78
CA THR A 865 -26.88 -15.65 5.31
C THR A 865 -27.10 -16.55 6.54
N PRO A 866 -26.61 -17.81 6.54
CA PRO A 866 -26.73 -18.71 7.68
C PRO A 866 -25.99 -18.20 8.91
N ALA A 867 -26.62 -18.26 10.10
CA ALA A 867 -26.04 -17.73 11.33
C ALA A 867 -26.58 -18.35 12.63
N TYR A 868 -25.86 -18.12 13.73
CA TYR A 868 -26.32 -18.42 15.08
C TYR A 868 -27.30 -17.33 15.55
N THR A 869 -28.57 -17.53 15.20
CA THR A 869 -29.75 -16.69 15.43
C THR A 869 -30.66 -17.14 16.60
N PHE A 870 -30.58 -18.41 17.02
CA PHE A 870 -31.30 -18.97 18.17
C PHE A 870 -30.27 -19.43 19.21
N GLU A 871 -30.04 -18.54 20.18
CA GLU A 871 -29.15 -18.82 21.31
C GLU A 871 -29.78 -19.90 22.19
N HIS A 872 -29.07 -21.02 22.34
CA HIS A 872 -29.54 -22.19 23.07
C HIS A 872 -28.41 -22.80 23.90
N THR A 873 -28.81 -23.49 24.96
CA THR A 873 -27.92 -24.30 25.78
C THR A 873 -27.87 -25.71 25.19
N ASP A 874 -26.66 -26.22 24.99
CA ASP A 874 -26.46 -27.56 24.44
C ASP A 874 -27.04 -28.61 25.42
N SER A 875 -27.57 -29.72 24.90
CA SER A 875 -28.21 -30.80 25.69
C SER A 875 -29.43 -30.42 26.54
N VAL A 876 -29.99 -29.20 26.39
CA VAL A 876 -31.30 -28.83 27.00
C VAL A 876 -32.46 -29.26 26.10
N LYS A 877 -33.56 -29.72 26.71
CA LYS A 877 -34.81 -30.07 26.02
C LYS A 877 -35.56 -28.80 25.59
N TYR A 878 -35.86 -28.71 24.30
CA TYR A 878 -36.71 -27.68 23.71
C TYR A 878 -38.00 -28.26 23.13
N TYR A 879 -39.06 -27.46 23.16
CA TYR A 879 -40.41 -27.83 22.73
C TYR A 879 -40.85 -26.88 21.62
N LEU A 880 -41.31 -27.45 20.50
CA LEU A 880 -41.71 -26.69 19.31
C LEU A 880 -43.23 -26.52 19.30
N LYS A 881 -43.72 -25.29 19.34
CA LYS A 881 -45.15 -24.94 19.42
C LYS A 881 -45.55 -24.06 18.24
N SER A 882 -46.75 -24.23 17.68
CA SER A 882 -47.20 -23.41 16.53
C SER A 882 -47.40 -21.94 16.93
N GLU A 883 -47.07 -20.98 16.06
CA GLU A 883 -47.37 -19.55 16.30
C GLU A 883 -48.81 -19.18 15.89
N ASP A 884 -49.46 -19.95 15.01
CA ASP A 884 -50.78 -19.60 14.49
C ASP A 884 -51.91 -19.91 15.49
N ALA A 885 -52.79 -18.93 15.73
CA ALA A 885 -53.90 -19.10 16.66
C ALA A 885 -54.88 -20.20 16.20
N ARG A 886 -55.09 -20.36 14.89
CA ARG A 886 -56.06 -21.29 14.28
C ARG A 886 -55.62 -22.76 14.41
N THR A 887 -54.33 -23.02 14.43
CA THR A 887 -53.76 -24.36 14.65
C THR A 887 -53.54 -24.65 16.14
N GLY A 888 -53.76 -23.67 17.01
CA GLY A 888 -53.65 -23.78 18.46
C GLY A 888 -52.34 -23.23 19.02
N ARG A 889 -52.05 -21.94 18.80
CA ARG A 889 -50.93 -21.20 19.43
C ARG A 889 -50.66 -21.57 20.89
N ASP A 890 -51.73 -21.84 21.63
CA ASP A 890 -51.70 -22.03 23.08
C ASP A 890 -51.52 -23.50 23.49
N THR A 891 -51.73 -24.46 22.59
CA THR A 891 -51.80 -25.90 22.91
C THR A 891 -51.14 -26.85 21.91
N ALA A 892 -50.75 -26.41 20.71
CA ALA A 892 -50.32 -27.30 19.64
C ALA A 892 -48.78 -27.43 19.53
N PHE A 893 -48.26 -28.63 19.78
CA PHE A 893 -46.83 -28.95 19.78
C PHE A 893 -46.45 -29.94 18.68
N ILE A 894 -45.24 -29.83 18.14
CA ILE A 894 -44.66 -30.82 17.22
C ILE A 894 -44.01 -31.95 18.04
N LEU A 895 -44.33 -33.18 17.68
CA LEU A 895 -43.82 -34.40 18.29
C LEU A 895 -43.53 -35.51 17.26
N GLU A 896 -42.75 -36.51 17.66
CA GLU A 896 -42.73 -37.82 16.99
C GLU A 896 -44.02 -38.58 17.31
N LYS A 897 -44.61 -39.21 16.31
CA LYS A 897 -45.68 -40.18 16.49
C LYS A 897 -45.52 -41.33 15.50
N SER A 898 -45.24 -42.53 16.00
CA SER A 898 -45.22 -43.77 15.20
C SER A 898 -44.32 -43.67 13.97
N GLY A 899 -43.13 -43.06 14.12
CA GLY A 899 -42.17 -42.85 13.04
C GLY A 899 -42.37 -41.59 12.19
N SER A 900 -43.47 -40.86 12.37
CA SER A 900 -43.82 -39.67 11.60
C SER A 900 -43.78 -38.38 12.44
N LEU A 901 -43.58 -37.25 11.78
CA LEU A 901 -43.71 -35.94 12.41
C LEU A 901 -45.21 -35.59 12.53
N SER A 902 -45.65 -35.15 13.71
CA SER A 902 -47.06 -34.87 14.01
C SER A 902 -47.19 -33.58 14.82
N ILE A 903 -48.33 -32.90 14.71
CA ILE A 903 -48.69 -31.78 15.60
C ILE A 903 -49.94 -32.17 16.39
N GLN A 904 -49.90 -32.05 17.72
CA GLN A 904 -51.01 -32.41 18.60
C GLN A 904 -51.28 -31.36 19.68
N THR A 905 -52.55 -31.28 20.10
CA THR A 905 -53.00 -30.50 21.26
C THR A 905 -52.50 -31.18 22.54
N LEU A 906 -51.67 -30.50 23.31
CA LEU A 906 -51.19 -30.88 24.66
C LEU A 906 -51.21 -29.64 25.57
N THR A 907 -51.39 -29.82 26.88
CA THR A 907 -51.00 -28.78 27.86
C THR A 907 -49.47 -28.68 27.95
N ALA A 908 -48.93 -27.61 28.53
CA ALA A 908 -47.47 -27.48 28.63
C ALA A 908 -46.89 -28.56 29.57
N ALA A 909 -47.59 -28.92 30.65
CA ALA A 909 -47.27 -30.05 31.52
C ALA A 909 -47.30 -31.41 30.80
N GLN A 910 -48.28 -31.64 29.92
CA GLN A 910 -48.34 -32.86 29.10
C GLN A 910 -47.18 -32.92 28.09
N ALA A 911 -46.79 -31.78 27.50
CA ALA A 911 -45.61 -31.71 26.65
C ALA A 911 -44.33 -31.93 27.45
N ALA A 912 -44.19 -31.32 28.63
CA ALA A 912 -43.03 -31.45 29.51
C ALA A 912 -42.76 -32.91 29.93
N ALA A 913 -43.83 -33.66 30.22
CA ALA A 913 -43.79 -35.08 30.60
C ALA A 913 -43.64 -36.05 29.41
N ASN A 914 -43.62 -35.56 28.16
CA ASN A 914 -43.61 -36.38 26.96
C ASN A 914 -42.38 -36.10 26.09
N ASP A 915 -41.36 -36.96 26.19
CA ASP A 915 -40.12 -36.83 25.42
C ASP A 915 -40.29 -37.03 23.90
N THR A 916 -41.46 -37.50 23.42
CA THR A 916 -41.75 -37.45 21.98
C THR A 916 -42.04 -36.01 21.51
N ALA A 917 -42.44 -35.09 22.39
CA ALA A 917 -42.64 -33.66 22.09
C ALA A 917 -41.40 -32.78 22.33
N ALA A 918 -40.33 -33.38 22.87
CA ALA A 918 -39.07 -32.69 23.18
C ALA A 918 -38.01 -32.90 22.09
N TRP A 919 -37.15 -31.90 21.91
CA TRP A 919 -36.11 -31.83 20.88
C TRP A 919 -34.81 -31.32 21.46
N TYR A 920 -33.70 -31.99 21.15
CA TYR A 920 -32.36 -31.42 21.30
C TYR A 920 -32.00 -30.64 20.04
N LEU A 921 -31.52 -29.41 20.24
CA LEU A 921 -30.95 -28.58 19.18
C LEU A 921 -29.43 -28.69 19.25
N THR A 922 -28.77 -28.61 18.10
CA THR A 922 -27.31 -28.52 18.01
C THR A 922 -26.95 -27.66 16.80
N PHE A 923 -26.20 -26.58 17.02
CA PHE A 923 -25.67 -25.74 15.95
C PHE A 923 -24.31 -26.26 15.47
N ASN A 924 -24.09 -26.22 14.15
CA ASN A 924 -22.81 -26.53 13.53
C ASN A 924 -22.13 -25.21 13.09
N PRO A 925 -21.03 -24.78 13.73
CA PRO A 925 -20.33 -23.52 13.40
C PRO A 925 -19.75 -23.43 11.99
N VAL A 926 -19.55 -24.55 11.29
CA VAL A 926 -18.91 -24.59 9.96
C VAL A 926 -19.89 -24.26 8.84
N ASN A 927 -21.13 -24.74 8.96
CA ASN A 927 -22.20 -24.47 7.99
C ASN A 927 -23.26 -23.47 8.49
N CYS A 928 -23.20 -23.10 9.77
CA CYS A 928 -24.13 -22.21 10.47
C CYS A 928 -25.61 -22.63 10.41
N TYR A 929 -25.86 -23.94 10.48
CA TYR A 929 -27.19 -24.52 10.57
C TYR A 929 -27.38 -25.35 11.85
N TYR A 930 -28.64 -25.63 12.16
CA TYR A 930 -29.07 -26.42 13.30
C TYR A 930 -29.50 -27.81 12.86
N THR A 931 -29.29 -28.78 13.73
CA THR A 931 -29.98 -30.08 13.67
C THR A 931 -30.97 -30.15 14.82
N LEU A 932 -32.14 -30.76 14.57
CA LEU A 932 -33.18 -30.97 15.58
C LEU A 932 -33.40 -32.47 15.73
N ARG A 933 -33.08 -33.01 16.91
CA ARG A 933 -33.19 -34.43 17.24
C ARG A 933 -34.28 -34.65 18.28
N ASN A 934 -35.22 -35.55 17.99
CA ASN A 934 -36.26 -35.92 18.95
C ASN A 934 -35.66 -36.63 20.17
N VAL A 935 -36.09 -36.27 21.37
CA VAL A 935 -35.51 -36.79 22.62
C VAL A 935 -35.85 -38.26 22.85
N ALA A 936 -37.12 -38.65 22.69
CA ALA A 936 -37.55 -40.03 22.94
C ALA A 936 -37.01 -41.04 21.90
N THR A 937 -36.90 -40.65 20.63
CA THR A 937 -36.59 -41.60 19.54
C THR A 937 -35.22 -41.43 18.90
N GLY A 938 -34.47 -40.38 19.24
CA GLY A 938 -33.18 -40.07 18.62
C GLY A 938 -33.24 -39.67 17.13
N LYS A 939 -34.43 -39.65 16.52
CA LYS A 939 -34.63 -39.33 15.09
C LYS A 939 -34.39 -37.84 14.81
N LEU A 940 -33.76 -37.56 13.68
CA LEU A 940 -33.49 -36.20 13.20
C LEU A 940 -34.62 -35.73 12.27
N LEU A 941 -34.93 -34.43 12.28
CA LEU A 941 -35.61 -33.81 11.14
C LEU A 941 -34.77 -34.00 9.87
N THR A 942 -35.43 -34.23 8.74
CA THR A 942 -34.81 -34.28 7.41
C THR A 942 -35.74 -33.70 6.36
N TYR A 943 -35.16 -33.02 5.37
CA TYR A 943 -35.84 -32.69 4.12
C TYR A 943 -35.76 -33.85 3.11
N VAL A 944 -36.76 -33.95 2.23
CA VAL A 944 -36.82 -34.84 1.06
C VAL A 944 -37.57 -34.15 -0.07
N ALA A 945 -37.05 -34.24 -1.30
CA ALA A 945 -37.58 -33.52 -2.46
C ALA A 945 -38.88 -34.10 -3.04
N THR A 946 -39.29 -35.31 -2.65
CA THR A 946 -40.46 -36.02 -3.22
C THR A 946 -41.59 -36.20 -2.21
N GLY A 947 -42.79 -35.74 -2.58
CA GLY A 947 -44.04 -35.93 -1.83
C GLY A 947 -44.56 -34.68 -1.10
N ILE A 948 -45.80 -34.77 -0.62
CA ILE A 948 -46.57 -33.65 -0.02
C ILE A 948 -46.00 -33.19 1.33
N ASN A 949 -45.24 -34.05 2.03
CA ASN A 949 -44.80 -33.85 3.41
C ASN A 949 -43.27 -33.61 3.50
N GLY A 950 -42.73 -32.68 2.70
CA GLY A 950 -41.29 -32.59 2.39
C GLY A 950 -40.29 -32.48 3.57
N ILE A 951 -40.73 -32.16 4.79
CA ILE A 951 -39.93 -32.27 6.02
C ILE A 951 -40.52 -33.37 6.89
N ARG A 952 -39.69 -34.38 7.22
CA ARG A 952 -40.07 -35.58 7.99
C ARG A 952 -38.98 -35.98 8.98
N LEU A 953 -39.13 -37.16 9.59
CA LEU A 953 -38.11 -37.76 10.46
C LEU A 953 -37.28 -38.82 9.74
N VAL A 954 -36.03 -38.98 10.20
CA VAL A 954 -35.14 -40.08 9.82
C VAL A 954 -34.37 -40.58 11.03
N ASP A 955 -34.23 -41.90 11.15
CA ASP A 955 -33.31 -42.50 12.10
C ASP A 955 -31.88 -42.46 11.54
N ARG A 956 -30.99 -41.75 12.24
CA ARG A 956 -29.60 -41.52 11.81
C ARG A 956 -28.76 -40.99 12.97
N ALA A 957 -27.63 -41.66 13.24
CA ALA A 957 -26.65 -41.22 14.22
C ALA A 957 -25.98 -39.89 13.80
N THR A 958 -25.25 -39.88 12.68
CA THR A 958 -24.50 -38.69 12.19
C THR A 958 -25.33 -37.87 11.19
N PRO A 959 -25.61 -36.58 11.42
CA PRO A 959 -26.39 -35.75 10.49
C PRO A 959 -25.75 -35.63 9.10
N ALA A 960 -26.55 -35.77 8.04
CA ALA A 960 -26.15 -35.45 6.66
C ALA A 960 -26.68 -34.07 6.24
N VAL A 961 -26.34 -33.61 5.03
CA VAL A 961 -26.80 -32.30 4.49
C VAL A 961 -28.32 -32.12 4.60
N SER A 962 -29.11 -33.17 4.36
CA SER A 962 -30.58 -33.14 4.45
C SER A 962 -31.14 -32.91 5.87
N ASN A 963 -30.31 -32.98 6.91
CA ASN A 963 -30.68 -32.86 8.32
C ASN A 963 -30.38 -31.47 8.92
N TYR A 964 -29.74 -30.58 8.16
CA TYR A 964 -29.41 -29.22 8.60
C TYR A 964 -30.51 -28.25 8.20
N PHE A 965 -30.93 -27.41 9.14
CA PHE A 965 -31.97 -26.40 8.96
C PHE A 965 -31.48 -25.04 9.46
N GLN A 966 -31.85 -23.97 8.77
CA GLN A 966 -31.72 -22.62 9.30
C GLN A 966 -32.90 -22.33 10.21
N LEU A 967 -32.61 -21.81 11.40
CA LEU A 967 -33.60 -21.16 12.25
C LEU A 967 -33.54 -19.66 11.93
N MET A 968 -34.63 -19.09 11.43
CA MET A 968 -34.71 -17.66 11.15
C MET A 968 -35.77 -17.03 12.05
N GLY A 969 -35.41 -15.96 12.77
CA GLY A 969 -36.34 -15.28 13.67
C GLY A 969 -37.41 -14.49 12.92
N ALA A 970 -38.62 -14.44 13.48
CA ALA A 970 -39.65 -13.52 13.05
C ALA A 970 -39.26 -12.07 13.34
N ARG A 971 -39.62 -11.15 12.44
CA ARG A 971 -39.44 -9.69 12.60
C ARG A 971 -40.35 -9.07 13.66
N ILE A 972 -41.33 -9.83 14.16
CA ILE A 972 -42.24 -9.43 15.23
C ILE A 972 -42.27 -10.50 16.32
N ASN A 973 -42.42 -10.07 17.57
CA ASN A 973 -42.67 -10.98 18.67
C ASN A 973 -44.17 -11.30 18.79
N THR A 974 -44.47 -12.55 19.16
CA THR A 974 -45.80 -13.07 19.44
C THR A 974 -46.08 -12.99 20.94
N GLN A 975 -47.30 -12.62 21.31
CA GLN A 975 -47.79 -12.79 22.68
C GLN A 975 -48.54 -14.12 22.83
N VAL A 976 -48.26 -14.84 23.92
CA VAL A 976 -48.82 -16.15 24.28
C VAL A 976 -49.33 -16.09 25.72
N GLY A 977 -50.51 -16.64 26.00
CA GLY A 977 -51.17 -16.53 27.30
C GLY A 977 -52.39 -15.61 27.31
N THR A 978 -53.13 -15.59 28.43
CA THR A 978 -54.31 -14.72 28.61
C THR A 978 -53.97 -13.42 29.35
N ASP A 979 -54.94 -12.51 29.46
CA ASP A 979 -54.72 -11.13 29.89
C ASP A 979 -54.05 -11.00 31.27
N GLY A 980 -53.09 -10.06 31.36
CA GLY A 980 -52.26 -9.84 32.55
C GLY A 980 -51.04 -10.77 32.66
N LYS A 981 -50.96 -11.89 31.93
CA LYS A 981 -49.86 -12.88 32.03
C LYS A 981 -49.17 -13.22 30.70
N LYS A 982 -49.35 -12.40 29.67
CA LYS A 982 -48.85 -12.68 28.30
C LYS A 982 -47.32 -12.71 28.24
N LEU A 983 -46.77 -13.84 27.82
CA LEU A 983 -45.36 -14.00 27.52
C LEU A 983 -45.05 -13.54 26.10
N THR A 984 -44.04 -12.70 25.96
CA THR A 984 -43.52 -12.25 24.67
C THR A 984 -42.46 -13.25 24.20
N LYS A 985 -42.68 -13.90 23.06
CA LYS A 985 -41.78 -14.88 22.44
C LYS A 985 -41.63 -14.62 20.96
N LYS A 986 -40.48 -15.02 20.40
CA LYS A 986 -40.22 -14.92 18.96
C LYS A 986 -40.56 -16.24 18.28
N GLY A 987 -41.33 -16.19 17.20
CA GLY A 987 -41.48 -17.33 16.31
C GLY A 987 -40.24 -17.52 15.45
N TYR A 988 -39.89 -18.76 15.15
CA TYR A 988 -38.80 -19.11 14.26
C TYR A 988 -39.31 -19.92 13.08
N TYR A 989 -38.86 -19.57 11.89
CA TYR A 989 -38.99 -20.41 10.70
C TYR A 989 -37.97 -21.54 10.79
N ILE A 990 -38.38 -22.77 10.46
CA ILE A 990 -37.50 -23.94 10.36
C ILE A 990 -37.32 -24.25 8.87
N ILE A 991 -36.22 -23.79 8.30
CA ILE A 991 -36.01 -23.67 6.85
C ILE A 991 -34.97 -24.69 6.39
N TYR A 992 -35.29 -25.48 5.36
CA TYR A 992 -34.28 -26.29 4.70
C TYR A 992 -33.46 -25.43 3.72
N PRO A 993 -32.14 -25.26 3.92
CA PRO A 993 -31.34 -24.38 3.09
C PRO A 993 -31.20 -24.92 1.65
N SER A 994 -31.56 -24.09 0.68
CA SER A 994 -31.37 -24.37 -0.74
C SER A 994 -31.09 -23.06 -1.51
N ALA A 995 -30.58 -23.16 -2.73
CA ALA A 995 -30.27 -22.00 -3.57
C ALA A 995 -31.54 -21.39 -4.21
N SER A 996 -32.46 -20.91 -3.37
CA SER A 996 -33.75 -20.31 -3.72
C SER A 996 -34.03 -19.13 -2.79
N GLU A 997 -34.69 -18.07 -3.29
CA GLU A 997 -35.19 -16.97 -2.44
C GLU A 997 -36.36 -17.42 -1.54
N THR A 998 -37.09 -18.46 -1.96
CA THR A 998 -38.21 -19.06 -1.24
C THR A 998 -37.96 -20.55 -0.96
N PRO A 999 -36.98 -20.90 -0.12
CA PRO A 999 -36.66 -22.28 0.21
C PRO A 999 -37.80 -22.99 0.96
N ASN A 1000 -37.75 -24.31 1.02
CA ASN A 1000 -38.78 -25.10 1.67
C ASN A 1000 -38.70 -24.99 3.20
N THR A 1001 -39.81 -24.56 3.80
CA THR A 1001 -39.95 -24.25 5.23
C THR A 1001 -41.04 -25.10 5.88
N LEU A 1002 -40.82 -25.52 7.13
CA LEU A 1002 -41.79 -26.31 7.90
C LEU A 1002 -43.06 -25.49 8.16
N THR A 1003 -44.18 -25.99 7.67
CA THR A 1003 -45.48 -25.31 7.65
C THR A 1003 -46.57 -26.24 8.19
N THR A 1004 -47.61 -25.67 8.79
CA THR A 1004 -48.85 -26.41 9.12
C THR A 1004 -50.05 -25.90 8.35
N SER A 1005 -50.97 -26.80 7.98
CA SER A 1005 -52.33 -26.42 7.55
C SER A 1005 -53.20 -26.04 8.76
N THR A 1006 -54.30 -25.33 8.52
CA THR A 1006 -55.37 -25.12 9.52
C THR A 1006 -55.97 -26.43 10.03
N GLY A 1007 -55.94 -27.48 9.19
CA GLY A 1007 -56.31 -28.86 9.55
C GLY A 1007 -55.23 -29.63 10.34
N LYS A 1008 -54.19 -28.96 10.86
CA LYS A 1008 -53.10 -29.55 11.66
C LYS A 1008 -52.28 -30.63 10.92
N THR A 1009 -52.09 -30.46 9.61
CA THR A 1009 -51.15 -31.27 8.81
C THR A 1009 -49.81 -30.57 8.69
N LEU A 1010 -48.71 -31.23 9.03
CA LEU A 1010 -47.35 -30.72 8.81
C LEU A 1010 -46.89 -31.02 7.38
N MET A 1011 -46.27 -30.03 6.74
CA MET A 1011 -45.79 -30.08 5.36
C MET A 1011 -44.60 -29.13 5.15
N ALA A 1012 -44.01 -29.19 3.95
CA ALA A 1012 -43.05 -28.19 3.50
C ALA A 1012 -43.74 -27.25 2.50
N SER A 1013 -43.50 -25.94 2.62
CA SER A 1013 -43.97 -24.95 1.63
C SER A 1013 -42.90 -23.89 1.38
N ALA A 1014 -43.04 -23.13 0.29
CA ALA A 1014 -42.16 -22.01 -0.05
C ALA A 1014 -42.15 -20.97 1.09
N PHE A 1015 -40.96 -20.57 1.52
CA PHE A 1015 -40.75 -19.60 2.60
C PHE A 1015 -41.45 -18.25 2.34
N ASP A 1016 -42.15 -17.73 3.36
CA ASP A 1016 -42.73 -16.39 3.38
C ASP A 1016 -42.28 -15.62 4.63
N ILE A 1017 -41.46 -14.58 4.43
CA ILE A 1017 -40.95 -13.66 5.45
C ILE A 1017 -41.98 -12.61 5.93
N SER A 1018 -43.21 -12.65 5.40
CA SER A 1018 -44.29 -11.76 5.82
C SER A 1018 -44.68 -11.97 7.28
N ASN A 1019 -45.10 -10.89 7.96
CA ASN A 1019 -45.61 -11.01 9.33
C ASN A 1019 -46.89 -11.86 9.40
N ALA A 1020 -47.61 -12.02 8.27
CA ALA A 1020 -48.82 -12.85 8.16
C ALA A 1020 -48.53 -14.36 8.04
N ALA A 1021 -47.29 -14.78 7.80
CA ALA A 1021 -46.88 -16.18 7.63
C ALA A 1021 -46.87 -17.02 8.94
N THR A 1022 -47.80 -16.80 9.86
CA THR A 1022 -47.88 -17.46 11.18
C THR A 1022 -47.92 -18.99 11.11
N LEU A 1023 -48.41 -19.57 10.01
CA LEU A 1023 -48.45 -21.02 9.77
C LEU A 1023 -47.07 -21.65 9.47
N GLN A 1024 -46.05 -20.84 9.17
CA GLN A 1024 -44.66 -21.29 8.92
C GLN A 1024 -43.74 -21.12 10.14
N ARG A 1025 -44.27 -20.57 11.24
CA ARG A 1025 -43.47 -20.13 12.39
C ARG A 1025 -43.76 -20.92 13.66
N TRP A 1026 -42.69 -21.15 14.41
CA TRP A 1026 -42.64 -22.06 15.54
C TRP A 1026 -42.01 -21.38 16.74
N LEU A 1027 -42.72 -21.35 17.85
CA LEU A 1027 -42.17 -20.92 19.13
C LEU A 1027 -41.29 -22.06 19.67
N ILE A 1028 -40.01 -21.78 19.89
CA ILE A 1028 -39.05 -22.72 20.46
C ILE A 1028 -38.91 -22.37 21.95
N LEU A 1029 -39.24 -23.33 22.82
CA LEU A 1029 -39.40 -23.10 24.25
C LEU A 1029 -38.55 -24.07 25.06
N SER A 1030 -37.76 -23.59 26.01
CA SER A 1030 -37.14 -24.42 27.05
C SER A 1030 -38.19 -24.95 28.03
N ALA A 1031 -37.81 -25.94 28.84
CA ALA A 1031 -38.69 -26.51 29.88
C ALA A 1031 -39.20 -25.47 30.91
N ASP A 1032 -38.44 -24.42 31.22
CA ASP A 1032 -38.86 -23.39 32.18
C ASP A 1032 -39.78 -22.34 31.54
N GLU A 1033 -39.55 -21.99 30.27
CA GLU A 1033 -40.48 -21.16 29.50
C GLU A 1033 -41.81 -21.88 29.27
N LEU A 1034 -41.78 -23.21 29.14
CA LEU A 1034 -42.95 -24.07 29.04
C LEU A 1034 -43.81 -24.02 30.32
N LYS A 1035 -43.19 -24.09 31.51
CA LYS A 1035 -43.86 -23.90 32.82
C LYS A 1035 -44.47 -22.50 32.94
N ALA A 1036 -43.72 -21.47 32.52
CA ALA A 1036 -44.22 -20.09 32.53
C ALA A 1036 -45.46 -19.91 31.64
N ILE A 1037 -45.53 -20.63 30.51
CA ILE A 1037 -46.69 -20.63 29.61
C ILE A 1037 -47.91 -21.29 30.26
N ASP A 1038 -47.80 -22.44 30.94
CA ASP A 1038 -48.96 -23.03 31.66
C ASP A 1038 -49.54 -22.07 32.71
N ASN A 1039 -48.67 -21.40 33.48
CA ASN A 1039 -49.07 -20.38 34.47
C ASN A 1039 -49.78 -19.16 33.85
N SER A 1040 -49.64 -18.95 32.53
CA SER A 1040 -50.30 -17.88 31.76
C SER A 1040 -51.70 -18.26 31.24
N PHE A 1041 -52.12 -19.52 31.36
CA PHE A 1041 -53.45 -19.99 30.94
C PHE A 1041 -54.38 -20.35 32.10
N THR A 1042 -53.87 -20.54 33.31
CA THR A 1042 -54.70 -20.70 34.50
C THR A 1042 -55.53 -19.42 34.72
N ALA A 1043 -56.85 -19.54 34.64
CA ALA A 1043 -57.78 -18.46 34.95
C ALA A 1043 -57.47 -17.87 36.34
N ASN A 1044 -57.62 -16.56 36.47
CA ASN A 1044 -57.61 -15.92 37.78
C ASN A 1044 -58.76 -16.54 38.61
N PRO A 1045 -58.52 -17.17 39.77
CA PRO A 1045 -59.50 -17.01 40.84
C PRO A 1045 -59.64 -15.50 41.04
N SER A 1046 -60.87 -15.01 41.04
CA SER A 1046 -61.20 -13.57 41.09
C SER A 1046 -60.26 -12.84 42.04
N SER A 1047 -59.33 -12.03 41.50
CA SER A 1047 -58.43 -11.26 42.35
C SER A 1047 -59.30 -10.34 43.21
N PRO A 1048 -59.24 -10.45 44.56
CA PRO A 1048 -59.71 -9.34 45.36
C PRO A 1048 -58.88 -8.12 44.95
N SER A 1049 -59.51 -6.94 44.94
CA SER A 1049 -58.86 -5.69 44.58
C SER A 1049 -57.51 -5.57 45.29
N MET A 1050 -56.46 -5.17 44.56
CA MET A 1050 -55.17 -4.79 45.15
C MET A 1050 -55.41 -3.65 46.15
N ALA A 1051 -55.55 -4.01 47.43
CA ALA A 1051 -55.43 -3.05 48.51
C ALA A 1051 -53.99 -2.52 48.46
N SER A 1052 -53.83 -1.20 48.47
CA SER A 1052 -52.51 -0.59 48.53
C SER A 1052 -51.77 -1.09 49.77
N ILE A 1053 -50.55 -1.60 49.60
CA ILE A 1053 -49.67 -1.89 50.72
C ILE A 1053 -49.28 -0.53 51.33
N ILE A 1054 -49.69 -0.29 52.57
CA ILE A 1054 -49.41 0.97 53.26
C ILE A 1054 -48.27 0.70 54.24
N ALA A 1055 -47.10 1.27 53.96
CA ALA A 1055 -45.95 1.28 54.84
C ALA A 1055 -45.78 2.67 55.45
N TYR A 1056 -45.76 2.77 56.78
CA TYR A 1056 -45.55 4.02 57.50
C TYR A 1056 -44.85 3.75 58.83
N THR A 1057 -44.28 4.79 59.43
CA THR A 1057 -43.58 4.70 60.71
C THR A 1057 -44.29 5.54 61.76
N GLU A 1058 -44.57 4.96 62.92
CA GLU A 1058 -45.21 5.64 64.04
C GLU A 1058 -44.55 5.19 65.34
N ASN A 1059 -44.28 6.11 66.27
CA ASN A 1059 -43.68 5.84 67.59
C ASN A 1059 -42.42 4.95 67.60
N GLY A 1060 -41.62 4.99 66.53
CA GLY A 1060 -40.39 4.19 66.37
C GLY A 1060 -40.58 2.80 65.77
N TYR A 1061 -41.80 2.42 65.40
CA TYR A 1061 -42.12 1.14 64.77
C TYR A 1061 -42.46 1.31 63.28
N LEU A 1062 -42.10 0.32 62.47
CA LEU A 1062 -42.49 0.23 61.06
C LEU A 1062 -43.78 -0.58 60.94
N HIS A 1063 -44.86 0.07 60.50
CA HIS A 1063 -46.16 -0.56 60.26
C HIS A 1063 -46.30 -0.87 58.76
N MET A 1064 -46.67 -2.10 58.43
CA MET A 1064 -46.91 -2.56 57.07
C MET A 1064 -48.28 -3.24 56.98
N ASN A 1065 -49.24 -2.56 56.38
CA ASN A 1065 -50.62 -3.01 56.27
C ASN A 1065 -50.94 -3.53 54.86
N ASN A 1066 -51.95 -4.40 54.77
CA ASN A 1066 -52.44 -5.04 53.53
C ASN A 1066 -51.43 -5.99 52.85
N LEU A 1067 -50.55 -6.63 53.63
CA LEU A 1067 -49.68 -7.70 53.15
C LEU A 1067 -50.48 -9.00 52.88
N PRO A 1068 -50.21 -9.72 51.78
CA PRO A 1068 -50.72 -11.08 51.58
C PRO A 1068 -50.24 -12.05 52.68
N THR A 1069 -51.06 -13.05 53.01
CA THR A 1069 -50.81 -14.09 54.04
C THR A 1069 -49.65 -15.06 53.75
N SER A 1070 -48.84 -14.78 52.73
CA SER A 1070 -47.62 -15.51 52.38
C SER A 1070 -46.45 -14.57 52.03
N ALA A 1071 -46.58 -13.28 52.32
CA ALA A 1071 -45.57 -12.28 52.00
C ALA A 1071 -44.38 -12.36 52.97
N THR A 1072 -43.19 -12.67 52.42
CA THR A 1072 -41.94 -12.55 53.20
C THR A 1072 -41.50 -11.09 53.23
N VAL A 1073 -41.39 -10.51 54.42
CA VAL A 1073 -40.86 -9.16 54.63
C VAL A 1073 -39.41 -9.23 55.11
N THR A 1074 -38.53 -8.45 54.47
CA THR A 1074 -37.13 -8.26 54.88
C THR A 1074 -36.89 -6.77 55.08
N VAL A 1075 -36.44 -6.38 56.27
CA VAL A 1075 -36.16 -4.97 56.61
C VAL A 1075 -34.65 -4.73 56.57
N HIS A 1076 -34.22 -3.72 55.84
CA HIS A 1076 -32.82 -3.27 55.77
C HIS A 1076 -32.66 -1.91 56.44
N ASN A 1077 -31.50 -1.66 57.05
CA ASN A 1077 -31.14 -0.31 57.49
C ASN A 1077 -30.60 0.55 56.33
N LEU A 1078 -30.35 1.84 56.59
CA LEU A 1078 -29.85 2.80 55.59
C LEU A 1078 -28.46 2.46 55.00
N LEU A 1079 -27.76 1.45 55.54
CA LEU A 1079 -26.49 0.93 55.05
C LEU A 1079 -26.64 -0.43 54.34
N GLY A 1080 -27.87 -0.89 54.10
CA GLY A 1080 -28.18 -2.12 53.37
C GLY A 1080 -28.16 -3.40 54.22
N TYR A 1081 -27.78 -3.34 55.49
CA TYR A 1081 -27.73 -4.53 56.36
C TYR A 1081 -29.15 -4.95 56.80
N VAL A 1082 -29.44 -6.24 56.69
CA VAL A 1082 -30.69 -6.86 57.15
C VAL A 1082 -30.84 -6.69 58.66
N GLN A 1083 -32.03 -6.32 59.13
CA GLN A 1083 -32.37 -6.12 60.55
C GLN A 1083 -33.34 -7.18 61.08
N SER A 1084 -34.15 -7.82 60.22
CA SER A 1084 -34.89 -9.04 60.55
C SER A 1084 -35.18 -9.89 59.31
N THR A 1085 -35.36 -11.19 59.52
CA THR A 1085 -35.77 -12.17 58.50
C THR A 1085 -36.95 -12.98 59.00
N GLN A 1086 -38.01 -13.03 58.19
CA GLN A 1086 -39.27 -13.74 58.40
C GLN A 1086 -40.09 -13.28 59.63
N ILE A 1087 -41.12 -12.50 59.33
CA ILE A 1087 -42.39 -12.50 60.06
C ILE A 1087 -43.40 -13.11 59.08
N THR A 1088 -44.12 -14.15 59.51
CA THR A 1088 -45.08 -14.92 58.69
C THR A 1088 -46.50 -14.45 58.93
#